data_AF-A0A925HRD5-F1
#
_entry.id   AF-A0A925HRD5-F1
#
_cell.length_a   1.000
_cell.length_b   1.000
_cell.length_c   1.000
_cell.angle_alpha   90.00
_cell.angle_beta   90.00
_cell.angle_gamma   90.00
#
_symmetry.space_group_name_H-M   'P 1'
#
loop_
_entity.id
_entity.type
_entity.pdbx_description
1 polymer ?
#
loop_
_entity_poly.entity_id
_entity_poly.type
_entity_poly.pdbx_seq_one_letter_code
_entity_poly.pdbx_strand_id
1 'polypeptide(L)'
;MPRVDGKFLTSEGRRFLVKGVAYGTFAPDCRGDQFPSSARVTQDFALMAASGINTIRTYTAPPPELLDIALQHGLRVVVGLAWPQHIPFLGDPQLARQIRHDAAEAVRRLASHPATLMFAVGNEIPAGIVRWHGHRRIGLFLRELYEDVKTAAPDSLFTYVNFPPTEHLDLECFDVCAFNVYLHREPDLRAYLARLQHIAGDRPLLLAEAGADSVREGLEGQARITTMHLRAAFMEGACGAIVYSWTDEWWRGGRSVDDWAFGLVDEARNQKPALAAVSAALAEAPVSAHERTQWPEVSVVVCAFNAADTIDDCLSSLAKLTYPSVEVIVVNDGSRDATASIARLFAGVRVIDTPNGGLCVARNVGLAAARGEIVAYTDADARVDADWLTYLVQPMLMSDVIGAGGPNVVPDDDPWVAQCVARAPGGPGHVMLDDRIAEHVPGCNMAFRRDALLSIGGFNPVYLRAGDDVDICWRLQAKGFRIGFAPAALVWHHRRPSVRAYWHQQVGYGEGEAWLDAHHPEKFLGRQMLWHGRIYSPLPFLRSAVGKRVNTGVWGTAAFPSIYSTRMPRWQFLPHSPLWMASSLSLLVAGIAGRLMETETWWVLFAAGTLGWTITALRCVMFAWRSDLRGLPPIGPWSPTQSRHLYRALIAWLHLIQPIARFRGNLRGLSLSQGVAHQHVTRHPWKTPAPSLLDAWSAVRLLTGGGRERSFWSESWTSQPSLLTELVGVLRACRPAQLVHVDEGWHTDRDLSVSIGRWGWVHVLTLIEEHERGCCLFRVRARLRPSFTGTVHGLVLAVLLAGVMGVSMALYRPSASVVASMVAIGAIALRAMWQATRAAAVLDQAVARVTTAAGMVPLPVPLESVPHES
;
A
#
# COMPACT_ATOMS: atom_id res chain seq x y z
N MET A 1 -22.42 -13.70 -19.06
CA MET A 1 -22.32 -13.92 -17.60
C MET A 1 -21.48 -12.82 -16.98
N PRO A 2 -21.83 -12.36 -15.76
CA PRO A 2 -21.06 -11.38 -15.02
C PRO A 2 -19.66 -11.90 -14.64
N ARG A 3 -18.64 -11.04 -14.71
CA ARG A 3 -17.26 -11.36 -14.30
C ARG A 3 -16.60 -10.15 -13.65
N VAL A 4 -15.59 -10.41 -12.83
CA VAL A 4 -14.67 -9.36 -12.36
C VAL A 4 -13.65 -9.07 -13.47
N ASP A 5 -13.40 -7.80 -13.71
CA ASP A 5 -12.33 -7.32 -14.59
C ASP A 5 -11.56 -6.22 -13.85
N GLY A 6 -10.49 -6.64 -13.18
CA GLY A 6 -9.75 -5.79 -12.25
C GLY A 6 -10.66 -5.21 -11.15
N LYS A 7 -10.77 -3.87 -11.14
CA LYS A 7 -11.58 -3.10 -10.19
C LYS A 7 -13.06 -3.02 -10.52
N PHE A 8 -13.48 -3.54 -11.66
CA PHE A 8 -14.83 -3.35 -12.18
C PHE A 8 -15.51 -4.69 -12.47
N LEU A 9 -16.81 -4.61 -12.78
CA LEU A 9 -17.58 -5.75 -13.26
C LEU A 9 -17.79 -5.63 -14.76
N THR A 10 -17.81 -6.77 -15.44
CA THR A 10 -18.22 -6.88 -16.83
C THR A 10 -19.40 -7.82 -16.94
N SER A 11 -20.31 -7.53 -17.87
CA SER A 11 -21.39 -8.43 -18.27
C SER A 11 -21.52 -8.36 -19.79
N GLU A 12 -21.56 -9.52 -20.44
CA GLU A 12 -21.62 -9.62 -21.91
C GLU A 12 -20.49 -8.85 -22.62
N GLY A 13 -19.29 -8.86 -22.01
CA GLY A 13 -18.10 -8.20 -22.54
C GLY A 13 -18.09 -6.67 -22.41
N ARG A 14 -19.06 -6.08 -21.70
CA ARG A 14 -19.15 -4.63 -21.46
C ARG A 14 -19.06 -4.32 -19.97
N ARG A 15 -18.57 -3.13 -19.64
CA ARG A 15 -18.56 -2.60 -18.26
C ARG A 15 -19.98 -2.59 -17.70
N PHE A 16 -20.14 -3.15 -16.51
CA PHE A 16 -21.39 -3.18 -15.77
C PHE A 16 -21.23 -2.38 -14.47
N LEU A 17 -21.77 -1.16 -14.44
CA LEU A 17 -21.82 -0.34 -13.24
C LEU A 17 -23.10 -0.67 -12.45
N VAL A 18 -22.96 -1.08 -11.19
CA VAL A 18 -24.13 -1.40 -10.33
C VAL A 18 -24.84 -0.12 -9.94
N LYS A 19 -26.04 0.08 -10.49
CA LYS A 19 -26.98 1.17 -10.16
C LYS A 19 -28.13 0.54 -9.39
N GLY A 20 -27.90 0.29 -8.10
CA GLY A 20 -28.69 -0.64 -7.32
C GLY A 20 -29.70 0.00 -6.38
N VAL A 21 -30.71 -0.78 -6.00
CA VAL A 21 -31.60 -0.49 -4.87
C VAL A 21 -31.85 -1.75 -4.03
N ALA A 22 -31.94 -1.58 -2.71
CA ALA A 22 -32.30 -2.64 -1.78
C ALA A 22 -33.81 -2.91 -1.81
N TYR A 23 -34.20 -4.19 -1.83
CA TYR A 23 -35.58 -4.64 -1.90
C TYR A 23 -35.86 -5.75 -0.88
N GLY A 24 -36.61 -5.39 0.17
CA GLY A 24 -36.98 -6.27 1.28
C GLY A 24 -35.90 -6.36 2.35
N THR A 25 -36.17 -6.95 3.51
CA THR A 25 -37.21 -7.98 3.72
C THR A 25 -38.62 -7.43 3.97
N PHE A 26 -39.62 -8.18 3.49
CA PHE A 26 -41.04 -7.92 3.71
C PHE A 26 -41.66 -8.95 4.66
N ALA A 27 -42.91 -8.72 5.08
CA ALA A 27 -43.65 -9.70 5.88
C ALA A 27 -43.74 -11.04 5.11
N PRO A 28 -43.54 -12.19 5.79
CA PRO A 28 -43.58 -13.49 5.12
C PRO A 28 -44.99 -13.80 4.61
N ASP A 29 -45.09 -14.33 3.39
CA ASP A 29 -46.33 -14.84 2.82
C ASP A 29 -46.70 -16.22 3.42
N CYS A 30 -47.76 -16.85 2.89
CA CYS A 30 -48.21 -18.17 3.34
C CYS A 30 -47.19 -19.31 3.07
N ARG A 31 -46.21 -19.09 2.19
CA ARG A 31 -45.10 -20.01 1.89
C ARG A 31 -43.83 -19.66 2.68
N GLY A 32 -43.85 -18.56 3.43
CA GLY A 32 -42.70 -18.03 4.18
C GLY A 32 -41.79 -17.13 3.35
N ASP A 33 -42.14 -16.84 2.09
CA ASP A 33 -41.38 -15.95 1.22
C ASP A 33 -41.55 -14.51 1.69
N GLN A 34 -40.44 -13.78 1.82
CA GLN A 34 -40.43 -12.41 2.34
C GLN A 34 -40.44 -11.37 1.22
N PHE A 35 -41.36 -11.54 0.26
CA PHE A 35 -41.53 -10.66 -0.90
C PHE A 35 -43.00 -10.29 -1.11
N PRO A 36 -43.31 -9.12 -1.70
CA PRO A 36 -44.67 -8.74 -2.03
C PRO A 36 -45.25 -9.64 -3.13
N SER A 37 -46.54 -9.49 -3.42
CA SER A 37 -47.18 -10.22 -4.52
C SER A 37 -46.50 -9.94 -5.87
N SER A 38 -46.52 -10.91 -6.79
CA SER A 38 -45.90 -10.77 -8.12
C SER A 38 -46.39 -9.55 -8.89
N ALA A 39 -47.65 -9.16 -8.73
CA ALA A 39 -48.20 -7.94 -9.32
C ALA A 39 -47.54 -6.66 -8.76
N ARG A 40 -47.31 -6.61 -7.44
CA ARG A 40 -46.62 -5.49 -6.78
C ARG A 40 -45.15 -5.45 -7.17
N VAL A 41 -44.47 -6.60 -7.19
CA VAL A 41 -43.08 -6.74 -7.65
C VAL A 41 -42.92 -6.24 -9.09
N THR A 42 -43.84 -6.62 -9.98
CA THR A 42 -43.83 -6.17 -11.39
C THR A 42 -43.94 -4.65 -11.49
N GLN A 43 -44.84 -4.03 -10.72
CA GLN A 43 -44.98 -2.57 -10.69
C GLN A 43 -43.74 -1.87 -10.14
N ASP A 44 -43.20 -2.38 -9.04
CA ASP A 44 -41.99 -1.86 -8.40
C ASP A 44 -40.81 -1.92 -9.39
N PHE A 45 -40.60 -3.06 -10.06
CA PHE A 45 -39.47 -3.27 -10.97
C PHE A 45 -39.59 -2.44 -12.25
N ALA A 46 -40.82 -2.25 -12.77
CA ALA A 46 -41.06 -1.34 -13.87
C ALA A 46 -40.66 0.11 -13.52
N LEU A 47 -41.03 0.57 -12.32
CA LEU A 47 -40.69 1.93 -11.87
C LEU A 47 -39.18 2.08 -11.59
N MET A 48 -38.55 1.05 -11.02
CA MET A 48 -37.10 1.01 -10.83
C MET A 48 -36.36 1.17 -12.16
N ALA A 49 -36.70 0.33 -13.15
CA ALA A 49 -36.09 0.36 -14.48
C ALA A 49 -36.29 1.71 -15.17
N ALA A 50 -37.50 2.28 -15.07
CA ALA A 50 -37.80 3.62 -15.60
C ALA A 50 -36.98 4.73 -14.94
N SER A 51 -36.56 4.53 -13.69
CA SER A 51 -35.74 5.49 -12.92
C SER A 51 -34.23 5.31 -13.16
N GLY A 52 -33.82 4.42 -14.06
CA GLY A 52 -32.41 4.16 -14.39
C GLY A 52 -31.70 3.19 -13.44
N ILE A 53 -32.44 2.51 -12.55
CA ILE A 53 -31.93 1.41 -11.73
C ILE A 53 -31.77 0.18 -12.62
N ASN A 54 -30.64 -0.52 -12.48
CA ASN A 54 -30.35 -1.72 -13.26
C ASN A 54 -30.12 -2.97 -12.38
N THR A 55 -30.06 -2.80 -11.07
CA THR A 55 -29.75 -3.87 -10.12
C THR A 55 -30.64 -3.79 -8.89
N ILE A 56 -31.07 -4.95 -8.40
CA ILE A 56 -31.79 -5.08 -7.13
C ILE A 56 -30.95 -5.93 -6.18
N ARG A 57 -30.95 -5.58 -4.90
CA ARG A 57 -30.38 -6.41 -3.83
C ARG A 57 -31.47 -6.94 -2.93
N THR A 58 -31.53 -8.27 -2.79
CA THR A 58 -32.38 -8.93 -1.80
C THR A 58 -31.57 -9.32 -0.57
N TYR A 59 -32.26 -9.63 0.54
CA TYR A 59 -31.62 -10.08 1.79
C TYR A 59 -31.93 -11.54 2.11
N THR A 60 -32.95 -12.10 1.46
CA THR A 60 -33.29 -13.52 1.43
C THR A 60 -33.20 -14.03 -0.01
N ALA A 61 -33.07 -15.35 -0.15
CA ALA A 61 -33.03 -15.99 -1.45
C ALA A 61 -34.41 -15.83 -2.12
N PRO A 62 -34.51 -15.16 -3.29
CA PRO A 62 -35.79 -14.93 -3.92
C PRO A 62 -36.34 -16.21 -4.57
N PRO A 63 -37.66 -16.33 -4.71
CA PRO A 63 -38.25 -17.35 -5.56
C PRO A 63 -37.85 -17.11 -7.03
N PRO A 64 -37.74 -18.16 -7.87
CA PRO A 64 -37.38 -18.00 -9.29
C PRO A 64 -38.27 -17.02 -10.05
N GLU A 65 -39.57 -16.97 -9.73
CA GLU A 65 -40.53 -16.04 -10.32
C GLU A 65 -40.11 -14.56 -10.19
N LEU A 66 -39.52 -14.17 -9.05
CA LEU A 66 -39.02 -12.80 -8.88
C LEU A 66 -37.82 -12.53 -9.82
N LEU A 67 -36.97 -13.53 -10.03
CA LEU A 67 -35.84 -13.42 -10.96
C LEU A 67 -36.33 -13.33 -12.41
N ASP A 68 -37.41 -14.04 -12.77
CA ASP A 68 -38.05 -13.94 -14.08
C ASP A 68 -38.58 -12.52 -14.32
N ILE A 69 -39.29 -11.94 -13.33
CA ILE A 69 -39.79 -10.56 -13.41
C ILE A 69 -38.63 -9.56 -13.51
N ALA A 70 -37.55 -9.75 -12.73
CA ALA A 70 -36.35 -8.92 -12.84
C ALA A 70 -35.76 -8.96 -14.26
N LEU A 71 -35.64 -10.15 -14.85
CA LEU A 71 -35.13 -10.33 -16.20
C LEU A 71 -36.01 -9.63 -17.25
N GLN A 72 -37.34 -9.73 -17.12
CA GLN A 72 -38.30 -9.08 -18.02
C GLN A 72 -38.15 -7.56 -18.03
N HIS A 73 -37.77 -6.95 -16.91
CA HIS A 73 -37.51 -5.52 -16.78
C HIS A 73 -36.04 -5.13 -17.00
N GLY A 74 -35.18 -6.07 -17.43
CA GLY A 74 -33.76 -5.82 -17.67
C GLY A 74 -32.93 -5.59 -16.39
N LEU A 75 -33.45 -5.98 -15.24
CA LEU A 75 -32.80 -5.84 -13.94
C LEU A 75 -31.95 -7.09 -13.65
N ARG A 76 -30.81 -6.86 -12.99
CA ARG A 76 -29.98 -7.93 -12.41
C ARG A 76 -30.19 -7.99 -10.90
N VAL A 77 -29.91 -9.14 -10.29
CA VAL A 77 -30.18 -9.38 -8.85
C VAL A 77 -28.92 -9.77 -8.11
N VAL A 78 -28.58 -9.02 -7.07
CA VAL A 78 -27.66 -9.43 -6.00
C VAL A 78 -28.48 -10.25 -5.00
N VAL A 79 -28.31 -11.56 -5.04
CA VAL A 79 -29.10 -12.50 -4.22
C VAL A 79 -28.53 -12.56 -2.81
N GLY A 80 -29.30 -12.09 -1.82
CA GLY A 80 -28.95 -12.22 -0.41
C GLY A 80 -29.25 -13.61 0.14
N LEU A 81 -28.34 -14.14 0.95
CA LEU A 81 -28.53 -15.38 1.69
C LEU A 81 -28.60 -15.05 3.20
N ALA A 82 -29.77 -15.25 3.79
CA ALA A 82 -29.99 -15.01 5.22
C ALA A 82 -29.66 -16.26 6.04
N TRP A 83 -28.97 -16.06 7.16
CA TRP A 83 -28.74 -17.09 8.18
C TRP A 83 -28.53 -16.45 9.57
N PRO A 84 -28.54 -17.22 10.68
CA PRO A 84 -28.46 -16.71 12.06
C PRO A 84 -27.10 -16.08 12.47
N GLN A 85 -26.69 -15.03 11.79
CA GLN A 85 -25.42 -14.32 11.99
C GLN A 85 -25.34 -13.48 13.28
N HIS A 86 -26.47 -13.24 13.93
CA HIS A 86 -26.58 -12.39 15.14
C HIS A 86 -26.48 -13.18 16.46
N ILE A 87 -26.32 -14.50 16.39
CA ILE A 87 -26.10 -15.37 17.55
C ILE A 87 -24.68 -15.96 17.53
N PRO A 88 -24.17 -16.54 18.63
CA PRO A 88 -22.90 -17.24 18.68
C PRO A 88 -22.87 -18.56 17.87
N PHE A 89 -23.15 -18.50 16.56
CA PHE A 89 -23.43 -19.66 15.70
C PHE A 89 -22.26 -20.66 15.61
N LEU A 90 -21.01 -20.24 15.82
CA LEU A 90 -19.86 -21.15 15.86
C LEU A 90 -19.76 -21.95 17.16
N GLY A 91 -20.61 -21.66 18.16
CA GLY A 91 -20.75 -22.48 19.35
C GLY A 91 -21.44 -23.82 19.09
N ASP A 92 -22.20 -23.93 17.99
CA ASP A 92 -22.88 -25.14 17.56
C ASP A 92 -22.33 -25.63 16.20
N PRO A 93 -21.50 -26.69 16.18
CA PRO A 93 -20.95 -27.26 14.96
C PRO A 93 -22.01 -27.84 13.99
N GLN A 94 -23.22 -28.17 14.45
CA GLN A 94 -24.30 -28.62 13.57
C GLN A 94 -24.89 -27.42 12.83
N LEU A 95 -25.21 -26.34 13.55
CA LEU A 95 -25.69 -25.10 12.96
C LEU A 95 -24.69 -24.53 11.94
N ALA A 96 -23.40 -24.47 12.27
CA ALA A 96 -22.38 -23.97 11.34
C ALA A 96 -22.31 -24.79 10.03
N ARG A 97 -22.47 -26.12 10.12
CA ARG A 97 -22.54 -26.99 8.93
C ARG A 97 -23.84 -26.80 8.15
N GLN A 98 -24.96 -26.63 8.85
CA GLN A 98 -26.26 -26.37 8.22
C GLN A 98 -26.23 -25.07 7.42
N ILE A 99 -25.71 -23.98 7.98
CA ILE A 99 -25.56 -22.68 7.29
C ILE A 99 -24.79 -22.84 5.98
N ARG A 100 -23.66 -23.56 6.01
CA ARG A 100 -22.84 -23.82 4.82
C ARG A 100 -23.60 -24.65 3.77
N HIS A 101 -24.30 -25.69 4.22
CA HIS A 101 -25.10 -26.54 3.34
C HIS A 101 -26.22 -25.77 2.64
N ASP A 102 -27.01 -25.02 3.41
CA ASP A 102 -28.18 -24.26 2.92
C ASP A 102 -27.75 -23.17 1.93
N ALA A 103 -26.66 -22.47 2.24
CA ALA A 103 -26.10 -21.48 1.33
C ALA A 103 -25.68 -22.10 -0.01
N ALA A 104 -24.97 -23.24 0.02
CA ALA A 104 -24.57 -23.95 -1.19
C ALA A 104 -25.78 -24.48 -1.99
N GLU A 105 -26.84 -24.94 -1.32
CA GLU A 105 -28.08 -25.38 -1.98
C GLU A 105 -28.82 -24.21 -2.65
N ALA A 106 -28.99 -23.09 -1.95
CA ALA A 106 -29.62 -21.89 -2.51
C ALA A 106 -28.85 -21.38 -3.75
N VAL A 107 -27.51 -21.41 -3.69
CA VAL A 107 -26.65 -21.04 -4.81
C VAL A 107 -26.85 -22.00 -6.00
N ARG A 108 -26.84 -23.33 -5.78
CA ARG A 108 -27.10 -24.32 -6.85
C ARG A 108 -28.42 -24.06 -7.57
N ARG A 109 -29.46 -23.68 -6.82
CA ARG A 109 -30.80 -23.44 -7.36
C ARG A 109 -30.87 -22.19 -8.24
N LEU A 110 -30.16 -21.11 -7.87
CA LEU A 110 -30.36 -19.79 -8.45
C LEU A 110 -29.22 -19.34 -9.39
N ALA A 111 -28.06 -20.00 -9.35
CA ALA A 111 -26.85 -19.57 -10.07
C ALA A 111 -26.99 -19.62 -11.60
N SER A 112 -27.76 -20.57 -12.14
CA SER A 112 -27.98 -20.69 -13.59
C SER A 112 -28.94 -19.63 -14.13
N HIS A 113 -29.63 -18.89 -13.27
CA HIS A 113 -30.64 -17.93 -13.70
C HIS A 113 -29.99 -16.67 -14.30
N PRO A 114 -30.38 -16.21 -15.51
CA PRO A 114 -29.74 -15.08 -16.18
C PRO A 114 -29.82 -13.75 -15.43
N ALA A 115 -30.87 -13.52 -14.64
CA ALA A 115 -31.00 -12.31 -13.81
C ALA A 115 -29.97 -12.25 -12.67
N THR A 116 -29.39 -13.37 -12.24
CA THR A 116 -28.47 -13.42 -11.10
C THR A 116 -27.16 -12.72 -11.45
N LEU A 117 -26.85 -11.63 -10.74
CA LEU A 117 -25.59 -10.89 -10.87
C LEU A 117 -24.47 -11.53 -10.04
N MET A 118 -24.76 -11.72 -8.75
CA MET A 118 -23.85 -12.24 -7.74
C MET A 118 -24.64 -12.65 -6.48
N PHE A 119 -23.99 -13.34 -5.55
CA PHE A 119 -24.56 -13.74 -4.27
C PHE A 119 -23.90 -13.00 -3.10
N ALA A 120 -24.71 -12.41 -2.22
CA ALA A 120 -24.29 -11.90 -0.93
C ALA A 120 -24.51 -12.98 0.14
N VAL A 121 -23.45 -13.69 0.52
CA VAL A 121 -23.52 -14.88 1.37
C VAL A 121 -23.69 -14.59 2.86
N GLY A 122 -23.84 -13.32 3.24
CA GLY A 122 -24.02 -12.84 4.60
C GLY A 122 -23.93 -11.32 4.66
N ASN A 123 -24.41 -10.73 5.76
CA ASN A 123 -24.53 -9.28 5.92
C ASN A 123 -24.24 -8.84 7.35
N GLU A 124 -23.14 -8.13 7.63
CA GLU A 124 -22.90 -7.50 8.94
C GLU A 124 -22.98 -8.44 10.17
N ILE A 125 -22.10 -9.44 10.26
CA ILE A 125 -21.91 -10.17 11.52
C ILE A 125 -21.58 -9.14 12.63
N PRO A 126 -22.37 -9.06 13.71
CA PRO A 126 -22.18 -8.01 14.72
C PRO A 126 -20.78 -8.05 15.34
N ALA A 127 -20.20 -6.87 15.61
CA ALA A 127 -18.86 -6.76 16.19
C ALA A 127 -18.70 -7.54 17.51
N GLY A 128 -19.77 -7.61 18.32
CA GLY A 128 -19.81 -8.43 19.53
C GLY A 128 -19.64 -9.93 19.27
N ILE A 129 -20.28 -10.46 18.22
CA ILE A 129 -20.16 -11.86 17.80
C ILE A 129 -18.74 -12.14 17.27
N VAL A 130 -18.19 -11.21 16.47
CA VAL A 130 -16.81 -11.32 15.98
C VAL A 130 -15.80 -11.28 17.12
N ARG A 131 -16.02 -10.44 18.12
CA ARG A 131 -15.17 -10.36 19.32
C ARG A 131 -15.28 -11.64 20.15
N TRP A 132 -16.49 -12.19 20.31
CA TRP A 132 -16.73 -13.41 21.08
C TRP A 132 -16.02 -14.63 20.50
N HIS A 133 -16.17 -14.89 19.20
CA HIS A 133 -15.52 -16.02 18.54
C HIS A 133 -14.05 -15.75 18.15
N GLY A 134 -13.69 -14.48 18.03
CA GLY A 134 -12.41 -14.02 17.50
C GLY A 134 -12.43 -13.92 15.98
N HIS A 135 -11.95 -12.78 15.46
CA HIS A 135 -11.87 -12.46 14.02
C HIS A 135 -11.27 -13.58 13.14
N ARG A 136 -10.27 -14.34 13.63
CA ARG A 136 -9.67 -15.44 12.87
C ARG A 136 -10.63 -16.60 12.62
N ARG A 137 -11.44 -16.98 13.62
CA ARG A 137 -12.39 -18.09 13.48
C ARG A 137 -13.54 -17.70 12.56
N ILE A 138 -14.04 -16.47 12.67
CA ILE A 138 -15.03 -15.92 11.74
C ILE A 138 -14.48 -15.88 10.31
N GLY A 139 -13.26 -15.36 10.12
CA GLY A 139 -12.63 -15.32 8.80
C GLY A 139 -12.41 -16.70 8.18
N LEU A 140 -12.05 -17.70 8.99
CA LEU A 140 -11.96 -19.10 8.54
C LEU A 140 -13.32 -19.66 8.13
N PHE A 141 -14.37 -19.46 8.93
CA PHE A 141 -15.72 -19.90 8.59
C PHE A 141 -16.23 -19.28 7.30
N LEU A 142 -16.07 -17.95 7.13
CA LEU A 142 -16.49 -17.27 5.90
C LEU A 142 -15.70 -17.75 4.67
N ARG A 143 -14.44 -18.13 4.84
CA ARG A 143 -13.62 -18.73 3.78
C ARG A 143 -14.11 -20.13 3.40
N GLU A 144 -14.42 -20.96 4.38
CA GLU A 144 -15.00 -22.30 4.14
C GLU A 144 -16.38 -22.19 3.47
N LEU A 145 -17.22 -21.24 3.91
CA LEU A 145 -18.50 -20.94 3.28
C LEU A 145 -18.31 -20.51 1.82
N TYR A 146 -17.36 -19.62 1.56
CA TYR A 146 -17.00 -19.22 0.19
C TYR A 146 -16.56 -20.41 -0.67
N GLU A 147 -15.70 -21.29 -0.15
CA GLU A 147 -15.23 -22.48 -0.87
C GLU A 147 -16.38 -23.43 -1.24
N ASP A 148 -17.34 -23.63 -0.34
CA ASP A 148 -18.52 -24.47 -0.61
C ASP A 148 -19.43 -23.88 -1.69
N VAL A 149 -19.75 -22.58 -1.60
CA VAL A 149 -20.62 -21.93 -2.59
C VAL A 149 -19.92 -21.77 -3.95
N LYS A 150 -18.61 -21.55 -3.97
CA LYS A 150 -17.81 -21.49 -5.21
C LYS A 150 -17.72 -22.87 -5.86
N THR A 151 -17.67 -23.94 -5.07
CA THR A 151 -17.77 -25.33 -5.57
C THR A 151 -19.15 -25.61 -6.17
N ALA A 152 -20.21 -25.07 -5.56
CA ALA A 152 -21.58 -25.19 -6.05
C ALA A 152 -21.82 -24.45 -7.37
N ALA A 153 -21.23 -23.26 -7.55
CA ALA A 153 -21.33 -22.48 -8.79
C ALA A 153 -20.00 -21.76 -9.09
N PRO A 154 -19.07 -22.40 -9.84
CA PRO A 154 -17.72 -21.88 -10.07
C PRO A 154 -17.67 -20.53 -10.79
N ASP A 155 -18.59 -20.31 -11.73
CA ASP A 155 -18.64 -19.11 -12.57
C ASP A 155 -19.39 -17.93 -11.92
N SER A 156 -20.04 -18.17 -10.78
CA SER A 156 -20.80 -17.13 -10.06
C SER A 156 -19.86 -16.21 -9.27
N LEU A 157 -20.28 -14.95 -9.11
CA LEU A 157 -19.63 -13.98 -8.25
C LEU A 157 -20.20 -14.04 -6.84
N PHE A 158 -19.33 -13.94 -5.83
CA PHE A 158 -19.72 -13.96 -4.43
C PHE A 158 -19.16 -12.76 -3.66
N THR A 159 -19.95 -12.27 -2.72
CA THR A 159 -19.56 -11.25 -1.76
C THR A 159 -20.06 -11.59 -0.36
N TYR A 160 -19.40 -11.02 0.65
CA TYR A 160 -19.93 -10.87 1.98
C TYR A 160 -20.04 -9.38 2.25
N VAL A 161 -21.22 -8.93 2.67
CA VAL A 161 -21.46 -7.51 2.90
C VAL A 161 -21.01 -7.17 4.32
N ASN A 162 -19.92 -6.41 4.40
CA ASN A 162 -19.31 -6.01 5.64
C ASN A 162 -19.78 -4.60 6.06
N PHE A 163 -19.34 -4.15 7.23
CA PHE A 163 -19.60 -2.81 7.74
C PHE A 163 -18.44 -2.34 8.61
N PRO A 164 -18.34 -1.03 8.92
CA PRO A 164 -17.13 -0.45 9.49
C PRO A 164 -16.62 -1.10 10.78
N PRO A 165 -17.46 -1.46 11.77
CA PRO A 165 -17.07 -2.17 12.99
C PRO A 165 -16.36 -3.52 12.79
N THR A 166 -16.45 -4.14 11.61
CA THR A 166 -15.77 -5.40 11.30
C THR A 166 -14.93 -5.33 10.04
N GLU A 167 -14.50 -4.13 9.64
CA GLU A 167 -13.62 -3.90 8.46
C GLU A 167 -12.30 -4.69 8.53
N HIS A 168 -11.88 -5.08 9.74
CA HIS A 168 -10.63 -5.78 10.00
C HIS A 168 -10.68 -7.30 9.73
N LEU A 169 -11.82 -7.84 9.32
CA LEU A 169 -11.95 -9.22 8.87
C LEU A 169 -11.17 -9.45 7.57
N ASP A 170 -10.44 -10.56 7.49
CA ASP A 170 -9.73 -10.97 6.28
C ASP A 170 -10.71 -11.65 5.29
N LEU A 171 -11.24 -10.84 4.36
CA LEU A 171 -12.27 -11.23 3.41
C LEU A 171 -11.76 -11.28 1.96
N GLU A 172 -10.47 -11.53 1.77
CA GLU A 172 -9.80 -11.59 0.46
C GLU A 172 -10.20 -12.79 -0.40
N CYS A 173 -11.04 -13.70 0.11
CA CYS A 173 -11.59 -14.80 -0.67
C CYS A 173 -12.77 -14.43 -1.56
N PHE A 174 -13.52 -13.40 -1.20
CA PHE A 174 -14.68 -12.97 -1.98
C PHE A 174 -14.27 -12.20 -3.23
N ASP A 175 -15.02 -12.41 -4.32
CA ASP A 175 -14.79 -11.81 -5.63
C ASP A 175 -15.02 -10.29 -5.60
N VAL A 176 -16.01 -9.83 -4.83
CA VAL A 176 -16.37 -8.41 -4.67
C VAL A 176 -16.27 -8.00 -3.20
N CYS A 177 -15.63 -6.87 -2.94
CA CYS A 177 -15.52 -6.26 -1.62
C CYS A 177 -16.75 -5.35 -1.39
N ALA A 178 -17.65 -5.70 -0.47
CA ALA A 178 -18.89 -4.98 -0.27
C ALA A 178 -19.02 -4.41 1.15
N PHE A 179 -19.47 -3.16 1.26
CA PHE A 179 -19.66 -2.48 2.54
C PHE A 179 -20.97 -1.71 2.61
N ASN A 180 -21.62 -1.74 3.76
CA ASN A 180 -22.70 -0.83 4.12
C ASN A 180 -22.11 0.42 4.80
N VAL A 181 -22.42 1.63 4.31
CA VAL A 181 -21.87 2.88 4.86
C VAL A 181 -22.94 3.98 4.91
N TYR A 182 -23.07 4.62 6.07
CA TYR A 182 -24.12 5.61 6.37
C TYR A 182 -23.55 6.95 6.85
N LEU A 183 -22.46 7.43 6.24
CA LEU A 183 -21.82 8.70 6.63
C LEU A 183 -22.53 9.90 5.98
N HIS A 184 -23.00 10.87 6.78
CA HIS A 184 -23.82 11.98 6.28
C HIS A 184 -23.01 13.17 5.73
N ARG A 185 -21.69 13.18 5.95
CA ARG A 185 -20.79 14.24 5.49
C ARG A 185 -19.91 13.72 4.36
N GLU A 186 -19.89 14.45 3.25
CA GLU A 186 -19.14 14.04 2.05
C GLU A 186 -17.63 13.87 2.30
N PRO A 187 -16.92 14.76 3.02
CA PRO A 187 -15.49 14.55 3.29
C PRO A 187 -15.21 13.26 4.07
N ASP A 188 -16.06 12.93 5.04
CA ASP A 188 -15.94 11.74 5.87
C ASP A 188 -16.22 10.48 5.03
N LEU A 189 -17.26 10.51 4.18
CA LEU A 189 -17.56 9.42 3.26
C LEU A 189 -16.42 9.18 2.27
N ARG A 190 -15.91 10.23 1.62
CA ARG A 190 -14.81 10.12 0.65
C ARG A 190 -13.53 9.62 1.29
N ALA A 191 -13.19 10.10 2.48
CA ALA A 191 -12.05 9.59 3.23
C ALA A 191 -12.21 8.09 3.52
N TYR A 192 -13.41 7.66 3.92
CA TYR A 192 -13.67 6.25 4.18
C TYR A 192 -13.68 5.39 2.91
N LEU A 193 -14.24 5.88 1.80
CA LEU A 193 -14.19 5.17 0.51
C LEU A 193 -12.75 4.96 0.02
N ALA A 194 -11.87 5.95 0.21
CA ALA A 194 -10.44 5.78 -0.10
C ALA A 194 -9.80 4.65 0.74
N ARG A 195 -10.13 4.58 2.03
CA ARG A 195 -9.72 3.46 2.90
C ARG A 195 -10.27 2.12 2.42
N LEU A 196 -11.57 2.06 2.07
CA LEU A 196 -12.20 0.85 1.58
C LEU A 196 -11.59 0.37 0.26
N GLN A 197 -11.12 1.29 -0.60
CA GLN A 197 -10.40 0.94 -1.82
C GLN A 197 -9.07 0.22 -1.53
N HIS A 198 -8.35 0.64 -0.48
CA HIS A 198 -7.14 -0.07 -0.02
C HIS A 198 -7.47 -1.44 0.57
N ILE A 199 -8.60 -1.58 1.29
CA ILE A 199 -9.07 -2.88 1.80
C ILE A 199 -9.51 -3.81 0.66
N ALA A 200 -10.13 -3.25 -0.38
CA ALA A 200 -10.52 -4.02 -1.57
C ALA A 200 -9.30 -4.57 -2.33
N GLY A 201 -8.15 -3.89 -2.27
CA GLY A 201 -6.93 -4.29 -2.96
C GLY A 201 -7.12 -4.14 -4.46
N ASP A 202 -6.99 -5.22 -5.23
CA ASP A 202 -7.26 -5.19 -6.69
C ASP A 202 -8.73 -5.52 -7.03
N ARG A 203 -9.54 -5.88 -6.03
CA ARG A 203 -10.94 -6.31 -6.24
C ARG A 203 -11.89 -5.14 -6.40
N PRO A 204 -13.05 -5.35 -7.04
CA PRO A 204 -14.12 -4.36 -7.09
C PRO A 204 -14.65 -4.01 -5.71
N LEU A 205 -14.87 -2.72 -5.46
CA LEU A 205 -15.52 -2.20 -4.28
C LEU A 205 -16.99 -1.87 -4.59
N LEU A 206 -17.93 -2.40 -3.81
CA LEU A 206 -19.35 -2.14 -3.91
C LEU A 206 -19.84 -1.46 -2.62
N LEU A 207 -20.45 -0.28 -2.76
CA LEU A 207 -21.20 0.32 -1.65
C LEU A 207 -22.58 -0.35 -1.60
N ALA A 208 -22.72 -1.36 -0.75
CA ALA A 208 -23.84 -2.30 -0.78
C ALA A 208 -25.09 -1.76 -0.08
N GLU A 209 -24.95 -0.74 0.75
CA GLU A 209 -26.02 0.13 1.26
C GLU A 209 -25.51 1.56 1.32
N ALA A 210 -26.31 2.47 0.79
CA ALA A 210 -26.03 3.89 0.65
C ALA A 210 -27.33 4.69 0.86
N GLY A 211 -27.27 5.78 1.61
CA GLY A 211 -28.43 6.65 1.80
C GLY A 211 -28.58 7.20 3.21
N ALA A 212 -29.72 7.84 3.45
CA ALA A 212 -30.13 8.37 4.74
C ALA A 212 -31.65 8.19 4.93
N ASP A 213 -32.11 8.21 6.18
CA ASP A 213 -33.53 8.10 6.49
C ASP A 213 -34.22 9.48 6.50
N SER A 214 -35.45 9.52 5.99
CA SER A 214 -36.25 10.74 5.91
C SER A 214 -36.90 11.16 7.24
N VAL A 215 -36.93 10.29 8.26
CA VAL A 215 -37.45 10.63 9.60
C VAL A 215 -36.51 11.61 10.29
N ARG A 216 -35.20 11.37 10.21
CA ARG A 216 -34.16 12.19 10.86
C ARG A 216 -33.70 13.35 9.99
N GLU A 217 -33.57 13.14 8.68
CA GLU A 217 -33.01 14.14 7.76
C GLU A 217 -34.06 14.98 7.01
N GLY A 218 -35.34 14.58 7.07
CA GLY A 218 -36.39 15.10 6.21
C GLY A 218 -36.26 14.62 4.76
N LEU A 219 -37.29 14.86 3.94
CA LEU A 219 -37.36 14.38 2.55
C LEU A 219 -36.23 14.96 1.67
N GLU A 220 -35.94 16.26 1.81
CA GLU A 220 -34.86 16.94 1.07
C GLU A 220 -33.48 16.52 1.57
N GLY A 221 -33.32 16.29 2.88
CA GLY A 221 -32.07 15.81 3.45
C GLY A 221 -31.74 14.39 2.98
N GLN A 222 -32.74 13.50 2.96
CA GLN A 222 -32.63 12.17 2.36
C GLN A 222 -32.18 12.27 0.89
N ALA A 223 -32.87 13.06 0.06
CA ALA A 223 -32.54 13.20 -1.37
C ALA A 223 -31.09 13.66 -1.59
N ARG A 224 -30.65 14.67 -0.83
CA ARG A 224 -29.30 15.23 -0.89
C ARG A 224 -28.23 14.22 -0.44
N ILE A 225 -28.41 13.56 0.70
CA ILE A 225 -27.40 12.65 1.27
C ILE A 225 -27.30 11.38 0.41
N THR A 226 -28.43 10.79 0.00
CA THR A 226 -28.43 9.60 -0.86
C THR A 226 -27.75 9.88 -2.20
N THR A 227 -28.01 11.03 -2.82
CA THR A 227 -27.34 11.44 -4.07
C THR A 227 -25.84 11.67 -3.86
N MET A 228 -25.46 12.30 -2.74
CA MET A 228 -24.05 12.49 -2.36
C MET A 228 -23.33 11.14 -2.24
N HIS A 229 -23.96 10.12 -1.65
CA HIS A 229 -23.38 8.78 -1.54
C HIS A 229 -23.11 8.16 -2.91
N LEU A 230 -24.10 8.21 -3.81
CA LEU A 230 -23.97 7.64 -5.15
C LEU A 230 -22.85 8.32 -5.94
N ARG A 231 -22.85 9.65 -5.97
CA ARG A 231 -21.82 10.44 -6.67
C ARG A 231 -20.43 10.19 -6.08
N ALA A 232 -20.31 10.16 -4.76
CA ALA A 232 -19.04 9.85 -4.10
C ALA A 232 -18.56 8.43 -4.44
N ALA A 233 -19.42 7.41 -4.34
CA ALA A 233 -19.05 6.03 -4.64
C ALA A 233 -18.53 5.87 -6.09
N PHE A 234 -19.23 6.42 -7.08
CA PHE A 234 -18.80 6.34 -8.48
C PHE A 234 -17.51 7.14 -8.76
N MET A 235 -17.39 8.35 -8.20
CA MET A 235 -16.21 9.20 -8.36
C MET A 235 -14.96 8.63 -7.69
N GLU A 236 -15.12 7.93 -6.56
CA GLU A 236 -14.03 7.22 -5.87
C GLU A 236 -13.78 5.82 -6.49
N GLY A 237 -14.47 5.49 -7.59
CA GLY A 237 -14.22 4.31 -8.40
C GLY A 237 -14.72 2.99 -7.81
N ALA A 238 -15.83 3.02 -7.06
CA ALA A 238 -16.58 1.83 -6.74
C ALA A 238 -17.20 1.22 -8.02
N CYS A 239 -17.30 -0.10 -8.10
CA CYS A 239 -17.99 -0.80 -9.18
C CYS A 239 -19.51 -0.65 -9.12
N GLY A 240 -20.02 -0.10 -8.02
CA GLY A 240 -21.27 0.61 -8.00
C GLY A 240 -21.76 0.89 -6.59
N ALA A 241 -23.04 1.24 -6.48
CA ALA A 241 -23.69 1.56 -5.23
C ALA A 241 -25.14 1.09 -5.21
N ILE A 242 -25.64 0.76 -4.04
CA ILE A 242 -26.99 0.24 -3.82
C ILE A 242 -27.69 1.14 -2.81
N VAL A 243 -28.74 1.82 -3.26
CA VAL A 243 -29.54 2.68 -2.39
C VAL A 243 -30.31 1.82 -1.39
N TYR A 244 -30.15 2.13 -0.10
CA TYR A 244 -31.01 1.61 0.95
C TYR A 244 -32.07 2.68 1.23
N SER A 245 -33.34 2.50 0.85
CA SER A 245 -34.00 1.31 0.25
C SER A 245 -35.02 1.70 -0.84
N TRP A 246 -35.65 0.73 -1.51
CA TRP A 246 -36.72 1.04 -2.47
C TRP A 246 -37.92 1.71 -1.79
N THR A 247 -38.43 1.09 -0.74
CA THR A 247 -39.61 1.53 0.00
C THR A 247 -39.32 1.61 1.50
N ASP A 248 -40.11 2.41 2.22
CA ASP A 248 -40.13 2.45 3.68
C ASP A 248 -40.64 1.16 4.31
N GLU A 249 -41.42 0.38 3.56
CA GLU A 249 -41.91 -0.91 4.03
C GLU A 249 -40.75 -1.88 4.29
N TRP A 250 -40.53 -2.21 5.57
CA TRP A 250 -39.49 -3.15 5.98
C TRP A 250 -39.92 -4.03 7.13
N TRP A 251 -39.49 -5.29 7.11
CA TRP A 251 -39.83 -6.29 8.11
C TRP A 251 -38.58 -6.88 8.75
N ARG A 252 -38.47 -6.82 10.08
CA ARG A 252 -37.33 -7.37 10.81
C ARG A 252 -37.74 -7.90 12.17
N GLY A 253 -37.27 -9.10 12.52
CA GLY A 253 -37.51 -9.67 13.85
C GLY A 253 -38.97 -9.97 14.15
N GLY A 254 -39.77 -10.30 13.13
CA GLY A 254 -41.18 -10.65 13.27
C GLY A 254 -42.13 -9.46 13.41
N ARG A 255 -41.68 -8.25 13.06
CA ARG A 255 -42.49 -7.03 13.05
C ARG A 255 -42.07 -6.08 11.93
N SER A 256 -42.98 -5.16 11.59
CA SER A 256 -42.67 -4.00 10.76
C SER A 256 -41.69 -3.07 11.48
N VAL A 257 -40.92 -2.34 10.69
CA VAL A 257 -39.89 -1.43 11.16
C VAL A 257 -40.33 0.00 10.92
N ASP A 258 -40.69 0.70 12.00
CA ASP A 258 -41.31 2.03 11.93
C ASP A 258 -40.38 3.15 12.45
N ASP A 259 -39.13 2.82 12.82
CA ASP A 259 -38.17 3.75 13.45
C ASP A 259 -37.18 4.41 12.46
N TRP A 260 -37.32 4.12 11.17
CA TRP A 260 -36.62 4.76 10.06
C TRP A 260 -37.43 4.68 8.76
N ALA A 261 -37.16 5.60 7.83
CA ALA A 261 -37.84 5.68 6.53
C ALA A 261 -36.83 5.98 5.41
N PHE A 262 -36.12 4.94 4.96
CA PHE A 262 -35.05 5.03 3.96
C PHE A 262 -35.56 4.92 2.50
N GLY A 263 -36.83 4.57 2.29
CA GLY A 263 -37.40 4.31 0.98
C GLY A 263 -37.28 5.50 0.03
N LEU A 264 -37.01 5.22 -1.25
CA LEU A 264 -37.19 6.16 -2.36
C LEU A 264 -38.67 6.42 -2.64
N VAL A 265 -39.52 5.47 -2.28
CA VAL A 265 -40.97 5.60 -2.20
C VAL A 265 -41.45 5.30 -0.79
N ASP A 266 -42.62 5.81 -0.42
CA ASP A 266 -43.23 5.46 0.87
C ASP A 266 -43.79 4.02 0.87
N GLU A 267 -44.42 3.60 1.98
CA GLU A 267 -45.06 2.29 2.10
C GLU A 267 -46.16 2.08 1.04
N ALA A 268 -46.89 3.14 0.69
CA ALA A 268 -47.94 3.11 -0.34
C ALA A 268 -47.38 3.10 -1.78
N ARG A 269 -46.06 3.29 -1.95
CA ARG A 269 -45.33 3.47 -3.22
C ARG A 269 -45.53 4.84 -3.87
N ASN A 270 -45.89 5.86 -3.11
CA ASN A 270 -45.81 7.25 -3.57
C ASN A 270 -44.34 7.68 -3.64
N GLN A 271 -43.98 8.39 -4.70
CA GLN A 271 -42.60 8.81 -4.95
C GLN A 271 -42.19 9.91 -3.97
N LYS A 272 -41.01 9.75 -3.35
CA LYS A 272 -40.37 10.82 -2.58
C LYS A 272 -39.43 11.64 -3.49
N PRO A 273 -39.06 12.87 -3.10
CA PRO A 273 -38.05 13.66 -3.83
C PRO A 273 -36.73 12.91 -4.07
N ALA A 274 -36.37 12.00 -3.17
CA ALA A 274 -35.18 11.16 -3.29
C ALA A 274 -35.16 10.31 -4.57
N LEU A 275 -36.31 9.80 -5.05
CA LEU A 275 -36.35 8.99 -6.28
C LEU A 275 -35.91 9.79 -7.50
N ALA A 276 -36.44 11.01 -7.65
CA ALA A 276 -36.08 11.90 -8.76
C ALA A 276 -34.59 12.29 -8.69
N ALA A 277 -34.09 12.63 -7.50
CA ALA A 277 -32.68 12.99 -7.29
C ALA A 277 -31.74 11.82 -7.60
N VAL A 278 -32.08 10.61 -7.14
CA VAL A 278 -31.33 9.38 -7.45
C VAL A 278 -31.36 9.09 -8.94
N SER A 279 -32.51 9.19 -9.59
CA SER A 279 -32.62 8.94 -11.03
C SER A 279 -31.71 9.87 -11.84
N ALA A 280 -31.67 11.16 -11.51
CA ALA A 280 -30.75 12.12 -12.13
C ALA A 280 -29.28 11.74 -11.88
N ALA A 281 -28.91 11.40 -10.64
CA ALA A 281 -27.55 11.00 -10.30
C ALA A 281 -27.10 9.72 -11.02
N LEU A 282 -28.01 8.76 -11.19
CA LEU A 282 -27.76 7.52 -11.92
C LEU A 282 -27.61 7.77 -13.43
N ALA A 283 -28.33 8.73 -14.00
CA ALA A 283 -28.19 9.11 -15.41
C ALA A 283 -26.84 9.78 -15.70
N GLU A 284 -26.29 10.51 -14.74
CA GLU A 284 -25.00 11.20 -14.82
C GLU A 284 -23.78 10.32 -14.48
N ALA A 285 -23.99 9.11 -13.95
CA ALA A 285 -22.90 8.25 -13.48
C ALA A 285 -22.02 7.68 -14.61
N PRO A 286 -20.69 7.52 -14.40
CA PRO A 286 -19.96 7.86 -13.16
C PRO A 286 -19.58 9.33 -13.04
N VAL A 287 -19.54 10.06 -14.16
CA VAL A 287 -19.26 11.50 -14.27
C VAL A 287 -20.12 12.05 -15.40
N SER A 288 -20.81 13.18 -15.16
CA SER A 288 -21.72 13.74 -16.15
C SER A 288 -20.97 14.18 -17.41
N ALA A 289 -21.63 14.10 -18.58
CA ALA A 289 -21.04 14.54 -19.84
C ALA A 289 -20.64 16.04 -19.79
N HIS A 290 -21.46 16.87 -19.12
CA HIS A 290 -21.18 18.29 -18.97
C HIS A 290 -19.91 18.53 -18.14
N GLU A 291 -19.77 17.89 -16.97
CA GLU A 291 -18.54 18.00 -16.17
C GLU A 291 -17.32 17.57 -16.96
N ARG A 292 -17.40 16.46 -17.71
CA ARG A 292 -16.28 15.99 -18.53
C ARG A 292 -15.82 17.04 -19.55
N THR A 293 -16.70 17.84 -20.14
CA THR A 293 -16.26 18.86 -21.11
C THR A 293 -15.37 19.96 -20.52
N GLN A 294 -15.34 20.11 -19.20
CA GLN A 294 -14.54 21.11 -18.50
C GLN A 294 -13.18 20.56 -18.03
N TRP A 295 -12.91 19.28 -18.25
CA TRP A 295 -11.69 18.64 -17.75
C TRP A 295 -10.48 18.97 -18.65
N PRO A 296 -9.27 19.05 -18.07
CA PRO A 296 -8.07 19.50 -18.78
C PRO A 296 -7.67 18.53 -19.90
N GLU A 297 -6.99 19.03 -20.93
CA GLU A 297 -6.39 18.19 -21.96
C GLU A 297 -5.24 17.34 -21.37
N VAL A 298 -5.22 16.05 -21.74
CA VAL A 298 -4.20 15.10 -21.27
C VAL A 298 -3.33 14.61 -22.42
N SER A 299 -2.02 14.68 -22.25
CA SER A 299 -1.04 14.01 -23.09
C SER A 299 -0.68 12.65 -22.52
N VAL A 300 -1.01 11.57 -23.23
CA VAL A 300 -0.55 10.22 -22.90
C VAL A 300 0.76 9.94 -23.61
N VAL A 301 1.83 9.73 -22.85
CA VAL A 301 3.16 9.39 -23.35
C VAL A 301 3.41 7.90 -23.13
N VAL A 302 3.61 7.18 -24.23
CA VAL A 302 3.99 5.77 -24.26
C VAL A 302 5.44 5.65 -24.68
N CYS A 303 6.30 5.16 -23.79
CA CYS A 303 7.70 4.89 -24.12
C CYS A 303 7.85 3.44 -24.60
N ALA A 304 8.41 3.25 -25.80
CA ALA A 304 8.48 1.94 -26.43
C ALA A 304 9.91 1.62 -26.92
N PHE A 305 10.40 0.43 -26.56
CA PHE A 305 11.65 -0.13 -27.07
C PHE A 305 11.51 -1.65 -27.24
N ASN A 306 11.51 -2.12 -28.49
CA ASN A 306 11.29 -3.53 -28.86
C ASN A 306 10.03 -4.13 -28.20
N ALA A 307 8.89 -3.48 -28.42
CA ALA A 307 7.59 -3.81 -27.85
C ALA A 307 6.59 -4.29 -28.92
N ALA A 308 7.06 -4.89 -30.03
CA ALA A 308 6.17 -5.32 -31.11
C ALA A 308 5.09 -6.32 -30.64
N ASP A 309 5.37 -7.11 -29.60
CA ASP A 309 4.45 -8.11 -29.07
C ASP A 309 3.33 -7.52 -28.20
N THR A 310 3.48 -6.29 -27.69
CA THR A 310 2.57 -5.72 -26.68
C THR A 310 1.97 -4.36 -27.05
N ILE A 311 2.62 -3.60 -27.94
CA ILE A 311 2.21 -2.23 -28.26
C ILE A 311 0.83 -2.16 -28.92
N ASP A 312 0.41 -3.21 -29.63
CA ASP A 312 -0.92 -3.30 -30.24
C ASP A 312 -2.04 -3.31 -29.19
N ASP A 313 -1.92 -4.12 -28.12
CA ASP A 313 -2.92 -4.15 -27.03
C ASP A 313 -2.91 -2.84 -26.24
N CYS A 314 -1.71 -2.28 -26.00
CA CYS A 314 -1.55 -0.97 -25.35
C CYS A 314 -2.32 0.13 -26.09
N LEU A 315 -2.06 0.32 -27.39
CA LEU A 315 -2.71 1.36 -28.20
C LEU A 315 -4.19 1.07 -28.44
N SER A 316 -4.58 -0.19 -28.59
CA SER A 316 -5.99 -0.61 -28.69
C SER A 316 -6.79 -0.28 -27.43
N SER A 317 -6.15 -0.30 -26.26
CA SER A 317 -6.78 0.11 -25.01
C SER A 317 -6.90 1.63 -24.87
N LEU A 318 -5.88 2.38 -25.31
CA LEU A 318 -5.91 3.84 -25.32
C LEU A 318 -6.99 4.39 -26.27
N ALA A 319 -7.25 3.71 -27.39
CA ALA A 319 -8.33 4.06 -28.31
C ALA A 319 -9.74 3.91 -27.70
N LYS A 320 -9.88 3.23 -26.56
CA LYS A 320 -11.15 3.02 -25.84
C LYS A 320 -11.33 3.96 -24.65
N LEU A 321 -10.42 4.92 -24.45
CA LEU A 321 -10.51 5.87 -23.34
C LEU A 321 -11.77 6.71 -23.45
N THR A 322 -12.49 6.82 -22.34
CA THR A 322 -13.70 7.65 -22.21
C THR A 322 -13.34 9.00 -21.59
N TYR A 323 -12.49 9.76 -22.28
CA TYR A 323 -11.97 11.05 -21.81
C TYR A 323 -12.19 12.14 -22.88
N PRO A 324 -12.55 13.38 -22.50
CA PRO A 324 -12.95 14.45 -23.42
C PRO A 324 -11.88 14.87 -24.44
N SER A 325 -10.64 15.08 -24.00
CA SER A 325 -9.55 15.59 -24.84
C SER A 325 -8.24 14.89 -24.50
N VAL A 326 -7.75 14.08 -25.45
CA VAL A 326 -6.55 13.26 -25.29
C VAL A 326 -5.68 13.38 -26.53
N GLU A 327 -4.38 13.55 -26.32
CA GLU A 327 -3.37 13.26 -27.33
C GLU A 327 -2.53 12.05 -26.92
N VAL A 328 -2.22 11.17 -27.86
CA VAL A 328 -1.37 9.99 -27.61
C VAL A 328 -0.05 10.16 -28.36
N ILE A 329 1.05 10.11 -27.61
CA ILE A 329 2.41 10.25 -28.11
C ILE A 329 3.17 8.96 -27.83
N VAL A 330 3.61 8.27 -28.87
CA VAL A 330 4.49 7.11 -28.76
C VAL A 330 5.91 7.54 -29.06
N VAL A 331 6.81 7.38 -28.08
CA VAL A 331 8.24 7.61 -28.27
C VAL A 331 8.91 6.26 -28.51
N ASN A 332 9.32 6.03 -29.77
CA ASN A 332 10.06 4.86 -30.18
C ASN A 332 11.56 5.08 -29.93
N ASP A 333 12.09 4.48 -28.86
CA ASP A 333 13.48 4.63 -28.38
C ASP A 333 14.46 3.73 -29.14
N GLY A 334 14.43 3.81 -30.47
CA GLY A 334 15.35 3.09 -31.36
C GLY A 334 15.09 1.60 -31.45
N SER A 335 13.82 1.18 -31.48
CA SER A 335 13.43 -0.23 -31.66
C SER A 335 13.99 -0.82 -32.95
N ARG A 336 14.30 -2.12 -32.92
CA ARG A 336 14.83 -2.90 -34.06
C ARG A 336 13.82 -3.88 -34.64
N ASP A 337 12.64 -3.98 -34.02
CA ASP A 337 11.53 -4.82 -34.43
C ASP A 337 10.40 -3.99 -35.06
N ALA A 338 9.22 -4.58 -35.20
CA ALA A 338 8.05 -3.94 -35.83
C ALA A 338 7.34 -2.90 -34.94
N THR A 339 7.86 -2.54 -33.75
CA THR A 339 7.19 -1.63 -32.79
C THR A 339 6.70 -0.33 -33.45
N ALA A 340 7.60 0.35 -34.17
CA ALA A 340 7.30 1.64 -34.78
C ALA A 340 6.31 1.51 -35.95
N SER A 341 6.38 0.43 -36.73
CA SER A 341 5.42 0.19 -37.82
C SER A 341 4.03 -0.09 -37.27
N ILE A 342 3.91 -0.87 -36.19
CA ILE A 342 2.63 -1.18 -35.55
C ILE A 342 2.02 0.11 -34.98
N ALA A 343 2.80 0.91 -34.25
CA ALA A 343 2.30 2.15 -33.66
C ALA A 343 1.74 3.14 -34.69
N ARG A 344 2.33 3.21 -35.89
CA ARG A 344 1.86 4.10 -36.97
C ARG A 344 0.56 3.66 -37.63
N LEU A 345 0.10 2.43 -37.39
CA LEU A 345 -1.21 1.96 -37.89
C LEU A 345 -2.38 2.57 -37.13
N PHE A 346 -2.15 3.08 -35.92
CA PHE A 346 -3.20 3.67 -35.09
C PHE A 346 -3.44 5.14 -35.46
N ALA A 347 -4.66 5.45 -35.90
CA ALA A 347 -5.06 6.82 -36.19
C ALA A 347 -5.04 7.70 -34.92
N GLY A 348 -4.58 8.95 -35.05
CA GLY A 348 -4.51 9.89 -33.92
C GLY A 348 -3.31 9.68 -32.98
N VAL A 349 -2.46 8.68 -33.22
CA VAL A 349 -1.22 8.46 -32.47
C VAL A 349 -0.05 9.19 -33.14
N ARG A 350 0.65 10.02 -32.36
CA ARG A 350 1.88 10.70 -32.81
C ARG A 350 3.10 9.86 -32.44
N VAL A 351 3.74 9.26 -33.44
CA VAL A 351 4.99 8.50 -33.23
C VAL A 351 6.21 9.41 -33.40
N ILE A 352 7.12 9.36 -32.44
CA ILE A 352 8.41 10.08 -32.45
C ILE A 352 9.53 9.04 -32.37
N ASP A 353 10.37 8.98 -33.39
CA ASP A 353 11.54 8.09 -33.39
C ASP A 353 12.77 8.82 -32.85
N THR A 354 13.47 8.15 -31.93
CA THR A 354 14.75 8.63 -31.39
C THR A 354 15.80 7.53 -31.44
N PRO A 355 17.10 7.86 -31.52
CA PRO A 355 18.14 6.89 -31.20
C PRO A 355 17.95 6.37 -29.76
N ASN A 356 18.32 5.11 -29.50
CA ASN A 356 18.17 4.52 -28.17
C ASN A 356 18.99 5.32 -27.13
N GLY A 357 18.28 6.05 -26.28
CA GLY A 357 18.81 6.87 -25.19
C GLY A 357 18.39 6.39 -23.81
N GLY A 358 17.47 5.42 -23.72
CA GLY A 358 16.94 4.89 -22.48
C GLY A 358 15.63 5.55 -22.04
N LEU A 359 15.00 4.96 -21.02
CA LEU A 359 13.63 5.26 -20.61
C LEU A 359 13.40 6.74 -20.27
N CYS A 360 14.28 7.35 -19.47
CA CYS A 360 14.14 8.76 -19.09
C CYS A 360 14.27 9.73 -20.26
N VAL A 361 15.14 9.42 -21.22
CA VAL A 361 15.28 10.24 -22.43
C VAL A 361 13.98 10.17 -23.22
N ALA A 362 13.43 8.97 -23.42
CA ALA A 362 12.14 8.80 -24.09
C ALA A 362 11.00 9.54 -23.36
N ARG A 363 10.93 9.45 -22.03
CA ARG A 363 9.95 10.20 -21.22
C ARG A 363 10.06 11.71 -21.40
N ASN A 364 11.28 12.25 -21.42
CA ASN A 364 11.51 13.69 -21.63
C ASN A 364 11.20 14.15 -23.05
N VAL A 365 11.47 13.32 -24.07
CA VAL A 365 11.07 13.60 -25.46
C VAL A 365 9.55 13.67 -25.56
N GLY A 366 8.84 12.76 -24.89
CA GLY A 366 7.39 12.80 -24.76
C GLY A 366 6.90 14.07 -24.05
N LEU A 367 7.49 14.42 -22.90
CA LEU A 367 7.18 15.65 -22.15
C LEU A 367 7.38 16.92 -22.98
N ALA A 368 8.44 16.99 -23.77
CA ALA A 368 8.72 18.13 -24.63
C ALA A 368 7.71 18.24 -25.79
N ALA A 369 7.22 17.11 -26.29
CA ALA A 369 6.22 17.05 -27.36
C ALA A 369 4.78 17.26 -26.86
N ALA A 370 4.53 17.05 -25.56
CA ALA A 370 3.22 17.13 -24.92
C ALA A 370 2.68 18.57 -24.86
N ARG A 371 1.41 18.72 -25.24
CA ARG A 371 0.61 19.96 -25.23
C ARG A 371 -0.41 20.02 -24.11
N GLY A 372 -0.86 18.88 -23.59
CA GLY A 372 -1.83 18.78 -22.51
C GLY A 372 -1.35 19.43 -21.22
N GLU A 373 -2.30 19.92 -20.43
CA GLU A 373 -2.03 20.48 -19.10
C GLU A 373 -1.52 19.40 -18.14
N ILE A 374 -1.93 18.16 -18.37
CA ILE A 374 -1.52 16.97 -17.63
C ILE A 374 -0.79 16.02 -18.59
N VAL A 375 0.30 15.43 -18.12
CA VAL A 375 1.04 14.39 -18.84
C VAL A 375 0.91 13.08 -18.08
N ALA A 376 0.25 12.11 -18.71
CA ALA A 376 0.11 10.75 -18.23
C ALA A 376 1.15 9.84 -18.90
N TYR A 377 1.80 8.98 -18.12
CA TYR A 377 2.77 8.00 -18.61
C TYR A 377 2.21 6.59 -18.43
N THR A 378 2.35 5.80 -19.48
CA THR A 378 2.16 4.35 -19.43
C THR A 378 3.23 3.65 -20.28
N ASP A 379 3.40 2.35 -20.07
CA ASP A 379 4.43 1.57 -20.74
C ASP A 379 3.82 0.78 -21.90
N ALA A 380 4.60 0.50 -22.95
CA ALA A 380 4.13 -0.23 -24.13
C ALA A 380 3.74 -1.70 -23.86
N ASP A 381 4.03 -2.21 -22.66
CA ASP A 381 3.63 -3.52 -22.13
C ASP A 381 2.50 -3.41 -21.08
N ALA A 382 1.71 -2.33 -21.14
CA ALA A 382 0.54 -2.12 -20.31
C ALA A 382 -0.74 -1.84 -21.12
N ARG A 383 -1.86 -2.39 -20.64
CA ARG A 383 -3.23 -2.08 -21.07
C ARG A 383 -3.91 -1.22 -20.02
N VAL A 384 -4.56 -0.14 -20.44
CA VAL A 384 -5.27 0.77 -19.53
C VAL A 384 -6.76 0.51 -19.48
N ASP A 385 -7.37 0.87 -18.36
CA ASP A 385 -8.82 0.92 -18.20
C ASP A 385 -9.48 2.02 -19.06
N ALA A 386 -10.72 1.81 -19.52
CA ALA A 386 -11.44 2.82 -20.31
C ALA A 386 -11.66 4.15 -19.57
N ASP A 387 -11.80 4.12 -18.24
CA ASP A 387 -11.91 5.31 -17.39
C ASP A 387 -10.57 5.64 -16.68
N TRP A 388 -9.45 5.07 -17.15
CA TRP A 388 -8.12 5.25 -16.53
C TRP A 388 -7.74 6.72 -16.33
N LEU A 389 -7.85 7.53 -17.39
CA LEU A 389 -7.59 8.97 -17.31
C LEU A 389 -8.60 9.70 -16.42
N THR A 390 -9.86 9.25 -16.43
CA THR A 390 -10.90 9.82 -15.56
C THR A 390 -10.45 9.75 -14.10
N TYR A 391 -10.00 8.58 -13.66
CA TYR A 391 -9.54 8.37 -12.29
C TYR A 391 -8.15 8.93 -11.99
N LEU A 392 -7.23 9.01 -12.97
CA LEU A 392 -5.94 9.68 -12.77
C LEU A 392 -6.07 11.20 -12.61
N VAL A 393 -7.01 11.81 -13.33
CA VAL A 393 -7.20 13.27 -13.32
C VAL A 393 -8.03 13.73 -12.13
N GLN A 394 -9.02 12.92 -11.71
CA GLN A 394 -9.93 13.27 -10.62
C GLN A 394 -9.23 13.80 -9.35
N PRO A 395 -8.14 13.20 -8.83
CA PRO A 395 -7.46 13.71 -7.63
C PRO A 395 -6.90 15.11 -7.81
N MET A 396 -6.40 15.45 -9.00
CA MET A 396 -5.84 16.77 -9.32
C MET A 396 -6.91 17.86 -9.46
N LEU A 397 -8.18 17.47 -9.67
CA LEU A 397 -9.32 18.39 -9.72
C LEU A 397 -9.96 18.56 -8.34
N MET A 398 -9.97 17.51 -7.52
CA MET A 398 -10.71 17.46 -6.25
C MET A 398 -9.83 17.68 -5.02
N SER A 399 -8.51 17.75 -5.17
CA SER A 399 -7.55 17.86 -4.07
C SER A 399 -6.31 18.62 -4.50
N ASP A 400 -5.57 19.13 -3.53
CA ASP A 400 -4.32 19.85 -3.78
C ASP A 400 -3.14 18.86 -3.92
N VAL A 401 -3.15 18.17 -5.06
CA VAL A 401 -2.08 17.28 -5.54
C VAL A 401 -1.70 17.68 -6.97
N ILE A 402 -0.41 17.57 -7.29
CA ILE A 402 0.10 17.94 -8.63
C ILE A 402 0.10 16.78 -9.62
N GLY A 403 -0.24 15.59 -9.15
CA GLY A 403 -0.18 14.36 -9.90
C GLY A 403 -0.77 13.22 -9.11
N ALA A 404 -1.05 12.12 -9.80
CA ALA A 404 -1.57 10.91 -9.21
C ALA A 404 -1.04 9.67 -9.95
N GLY A 405 -1.12 8.52 -9.31
CA GLY A 405 -0.89 7.23 -9.95
C GLY A 405 -1.85 6.18 -9.43
N GLY A 406 -1.85 5.00 -10.05
CA GLY A 406 -2.77 3.93 -9.72
C GLY A 406 -2.11 2.55 -9.59
N PRO A 407 -2.91 1.50 -9.32
CA PRO A 407 -2.41 0.14 -9.23
C PRO A 407 -1.99 -0.41 -10.59
N ASN A 408 -1.07 -1.37 -10.58
CA ASN A 408 -0.69 -2.14 -11.77
C ASN A 408 -0.90 -3.63 -11.47
N VAL A 409 -1.93 -4.20 -12.08
CA VAL A 409 -2.35 -5.59 -11.90
C VAL A 409 -1.77 -6.43 -13.02
N VAL A 410 -1.62 -7.73 -12.78
CA VAL A 410 -1.09 -8.65 -13.78
C VAL A 410 -2.25 -9.21 -14.59
N PRO A 411 -2.19 -9.17 -15.94
CA PRO A 411 -3.18 -9.82 -16.78
C PRO A 411 -3.35 -11.30 -16.42
N ASP A 412 -4.56 -11.84 -16.44
CA ASP A 412 -4.79 -13.26 -16.09
C ASP A 412 -4.26 -14.21 -17.19
N ASP A 413 -4.17 -13.72 -18.41
CA ASP A 413 -3.66 -14.42 -19.60
C ASP A 413 -2.13 -14.37 -19.73
N ASP A 414 -1.43 -13.72 -18.80
CA ASP A 414 0.03 -13.71 -18.77
C ASP A 414 0.60 -15.14 -18.64
N PRO A 415 1.75 -15.43 -19.29
CA PRO A 415 2.42 -16.72 -19.15
C PRO A 415 2.65 -17.10 -17.68
N TRP A 416 2.60 -18.40 -17.36
CA TRP A 416 2.70 -18.87 -15.97
C TRP A 416 3.95 -18.38 -15.22
N VAL A 417 5.06 -18.13 -15.93
CA VAL A 417 6.28 -17.54 -15.35
C VAL A 417 6.06 -16.07 -14.98
N ALA A 418 5.38 -15.29 -15.83
CA ALA A 418 4.99 -13.91 -15.54
C ALA A 418 4.05 -13.85 -14.31
N GLN A 419 3.14 -14.81 -14.17
CA GLN A 419 2.32 -15.00 -12.96
C GLN A 419 3.16 -15.27 -11.70
N CYS A 420 4.27 -16.01 -11.80
CA CYS A 420 5.21 -16.17 -10.69
C CYS A 420 5.98 -14.88 -10.40
N VAL A 421 6.42 -14.16 -11.44
CA VAL A 421 7.15 -12.88 -11.30
C VAL A 421 6.29 -11.82 -10.61
N ALA A 422 4.99 -11.78 -10.91
CA ALA A 422 4.00 -10.94 -10.24
C ALA A 422 4.00 -11.09 -8.71
N ARG A 423 4.29 -12.32 -8.25
CA ARG A 423 4.27 -12.74 -6.84
C ARG A 423 5.68 -12.80 -6.24
N ALA A 424 6.69 -12.42 -7.01
CA ALA A 424 8.09 -12.34 -6.59
C ALA A 424 8.38 -10.97 -5.95
N PRO A 425 9.45 -10.84 -5.14
CA PRO A 425 9.77 -9.59 -4.49
C PRO A 425 10.31 -8.56 -5.47
N GLY A 426 10.08 -7.28 -5.16
CA GLY A 426 10.66 -6.18 -5.91
C GLY A 426 9.98 -5.85 -7.22
N GLY A 427 8.69 -6.17 -7.38
CA GLY A 427 7.85 -5.60 -8.44
C GLY A 427 7.53 -4.11 -8.20
N PRO A 428 7.08 -3.38 -9.23
CA PRO A 428 6.73 -1.97 -9.12
C PRO A 428 5.43 -1.82 -8.32
N GLY A 429 5.52 -1.31 -7.09
CA GLY A 429 4.38 -1.04 -6.20
C GLY A 429 4.36 0.42 -5.77
N HIS A 430 3.20 0.93 -5.41
CA HIS A 430 3.04 2.27 -4.85
C HIS A 430 3.38 2.28 -3.35
N VAL A 431 3.78 3.44 -2.84
CA VAL A 431 4.10 3.66 -1.42
C VAL A 431 3.21 4.79 -0.90
N MET A 432 2.33 4.48 0.05
CA MET A 432 1.29 5.39 0.54
C MET A 432 1.67 6.06 1.85
N LEU A 433 1.63 7.38 1.92
CA LEU A 433 1.77 8.14 3.17
C LEU A 433 0.49 8.07 4.02
N ASP A 434 -0.66 8.12 3.36
CA ASP A 434 -2.00 7.91 3.94
C ASP A 434 -2.93 7.23 2.92
N ASP A 435 -4.24 7.21 3.15
CA ASP A 435 -5.18 6.51 2.26
C ASP A 435 -5.37 7.22 0.89
N ARG A 436 -4.83 8.43 0.68
CA ARG A 436 -4.95 9.22 -0.56
C ARG A 436 -3.62 9.74 -1.12
N ILE A 437 -2.62 9.96 -0.28
CA ILE A 437 -1.35 10.57 -0.66
C ILE A 437 -0.27 9.49 -0.75
N ALA A 438 0.45 9.49 -1.88
CA ALA A 438 1.57 8.58 -2.14
C ALA A 438 2.92 9.30 -1.98
N GLU A 439 3.89 8.60 -1.41
CA GLU A 439 5.31 8.94 -1.51
C GLU A 439 5.89 8.52 -2.86
N HIS A 440 5.35 7.46 -3.48
CA HIS A 440 5.79 6.97 -4.77
C HIS A 440 4.66 6.27 -5.52
N VAL A 441 4.57 6.55 -6.82
CA VAL A 441 3.69 5.88 -7.77
C VAL A 441 4.50 5.26 -8.91
N PRO A 442 4.16 4.06 -9.40
CA PRO A 442 4.92 3.37 -10.43
C PRO A 442 4.97 4.09 -11.78
N GLY A 443 6.11 4.01 -12.48
CA GLY A 443 6.30 4.60 -13.81
C GLY A 443 5.29 4.17 -14.89
N CYS A 444 4.78 2.95 -14.79
CA CYS A 444 3.78 2.39 -15.73
C CYS A 444 2.37 2.97 -15.56
N ASN A 445 2.11 3.73 -14.49
CA ASN A 445 0.78 4.24 -14.17
C ASN A 445 0.86 5.52 -13.31
N MET A 446 1.20 6.63 -13.96
CA MET A 446 1.35 7.93 -13.30
C MET A 446 0.94 9.07 -14.22
N ALA A 447 0.40 10.14 -13.66
CA ALA A 447 0.13 11.40 -14.34
C ALA A 447 0.51 12.58 -13.46
N PHE A 448 1.04 13.63 -14.07
CA PHE A 448 1.43 14.85 -13.37
C PHE A 448 1.05 16.07 -14.19
N ARG A 449 0.79 17.20 -13.53
CA ARG A 449 0.71 18.48 -14.20
C ARG A 449 2.01 18.78 -14.93
N ARG A 450 1.88 19.25 -16.17
CA ARG A 450 3.00 19.50 -17.07
C ARG A 450 3.96 20.55 -16.52
N ASP A 451 3.42 21.63 -15.97
CA ASP A 451 4.20 22.71 -15.35
C ASP A 451 5.03 22.23 -14.14
N ALA A 452 4.46 21.34 -13.31
CA ALA A 452 5.16 20.75 -12.17
C ALA A 452 6.36 19.91 -12.62
N LEU A 453 6.19 19.06 -13.65
CA LEU A 453 7.28 18.27 -14.25
C LEU A 453 8.36 19.16 -14.85
N LEU A 454 7.97 20.19 -15.61
CA LEU A 454 8.92 21.15 -16.20
C LEU A 454 9.69 21.91 -15.13
N SER A 455 9.03 22.25 -14.01
CA SER A 455 9.68 22.98 -12.91
C SER A 455 10.87 22.24 -12.31
N ILE A 456 10.86 20.89 -12.34
CA ILE A 456 11.95 20.05 -11.83
C ILE A 456 12.89 19.56 -12.93
N GLY A 457 12.72 20.03 -14.17
CA GLY A 457 13.55 19.65 -15.31
C GLY A 457 13.23 18.26 -15.90
N GLY A 458 12.04 17.71 -15.64
CA GLY A 458 11.63 16.39 -16.13
C GLY A 458 12.37 15.23 -15.46
N PHE A 459 12.48 14.11 -16.17
CA PHE A 459 13.16 12.89 -15.71
C PHE A 459 14.69 13.02 -15.83
N ASN A 460 15.44 12.45 -14.90
CA ASN A 460 16.90 12.51 -14.95
C ASN A 460 17.44 11.44 -15.94
N PRO A 461 18.09 11.82 -17.06
CA PRO A 461 18.54 10.89 -18.10
C PRO A 461 19.55 9.82 -17.64
N VAL A 462 20.17 10.00 -16.48
CA VAL A 462 21.10 9.02 -15.89
C VAL A 462 20.40 7.69 -15.59
N TYR A 463 19.10 7.72 -15.29
CA TYR A 463 18.31 6.52 -15.07
C TYR A 463 17.89 5.88 -16.40
N LEU A 464 18.70 4.93 -16.87
CA LEU A 464 18.45 4.28 -18.17
C LEU A 464 17.33 3.23 -18.14
N ARG A 465 17.15 2.55 -17.00
CA ARG A 465 16.28 1.35 -16.89
C ARG A 465 15.27 1.39 -15.75
N ALA A 466 15.61 2.02 -14.63
CA ALA A 466 14.79 2.02 -13.42
C ALA A 466 15.25 3.05 -12.38
N GLY A 467 14.37 3.31 -11.41
CA GLY A 467 14.60 4.24 -10.30
C GLY A 467 14.18 5.67 -10.62
N ASP A 468 13.75 5.93 -11.85
CA ASP A 468 13.37 7.26 -12.30
C ASP A 468 11.98 7.69 -11.83
N ASP A 469 11.07 6.74 -11.67
CA ASP A 469 9.76 6.94 -11.03
C ASP A 469 9.90 7.30 -9.54
N VAL A 470 10.87 6.70 -8.83
CA VAL A 470 11.22 7.07 -7.45
C VAL A 470 11.84 8.47 -7.40
N ASP A 471 12.82 8.74 -8.28
CA ASP A 471 13.50 10.03 -8.36
C ASP A 471 12.55 11.19 -8.64
N ILE A 472 11.67 11.06 -9.65
CA ILE A 472 10.71 12.11 -10.01
C ILE A 472 9.75 12.39 -8.85
N CYS A 473 9.23 11.34 -8.19
CA CYS A 473 8.32 11.49 -7.05
C CYS A 473 8.98 12.21 -5.88
N TRP A 474 10.23 11.87 -5.56
CA TRP A 474 10.96 12.52 -4.48
C TRP A 474 11.36 13.96 -4.81
N ARG A 475 11.75 14.26 -6.06
CA ARG A 475 12.05 15.65 -6.47
C ARG A 475 10.80 16.54 -6.43
N LEU A 476 9.63 16.01 -6.81
CA LEU A 476 8.36 16.73 -6.68
C LEU A 476 8.03 17.01 -5.20
N GLN A 477 8.17 16.01 -4.33
CA GLN A 477 7.95 16.17 -2.89
C GLN A 477 8.96 17.10 -2.23
N ALA A 478 10.23 17.08 -2.67
CA ALA A 478 11.26 17.99 -2.18
C ALA A 478 10.94 19.47 -2.49
N LYS A 479 10.12 19.73 -3.51
CA LYS A 479 9.54 21.06 -3.79
C LYS A 479 8.28 21.39 -2.99
N GLY A 480 7.84 20.50 -2.10
CA GLY A 480 6.62 20.67 -1.30
C GLY A 480 5.34 20.21 -1.99
N PHE A 481 5.42 19.62 -3.19
CA PHE A 481 4.24 19.11 -3.87
C PHE A 481 3.75 17.78 -3.31
N ARG A 482 2.45 17.51 -3.45
CA ARG A 482 1.81 16.26 -3.05
C ARG A 482 1.41 15.42 -4.26
N ILE A 483 1.49 14.10 -4.10
CA ILE A 483 1.13 13.12 -5.13
C ILE A 483 -0.03 12.30 -4.59
N GLY A 484 -1.14 12.28 -5.33
CA GLY A 484 -2.32 11.48 -5.01
C GLY A 484 -2.20 10.03 -5.45
N PHE A 485 -3.09 9.19 -4.95
CA PHE A 485 -3.28 7.82 -5.40
C PHE A 485 -4.73 7.59 -5.81
N ALA A 486 -4.91 7.07 -7.03
CA ALA A 486 -6.19 6.76 -7.63
C ALA A 486 -6.35 5.24 -7.71
N PRO A 487 -7.01 4.59 -6.75
CA PRO A 487 -7.13 3.13 -6.70
C PRO A 487 -7.92 2.53 -7.88
N ALA A 488 -8.73 3.33 -8.54
CA ALA A 488 -9.53 2.94 -9.71
C ALA A 488 -8.88 3.27 -11.05
N ALA A 489 -7.77 4.02 -11.05
CA ALA A 489 -6.95 4.23 -12.24
C ALA A 489 -6.10 2.98 -12.50
N LEU A 490 -6.74 1.90 -12.93
CA LEU A 490 -6.10 0.60 -13.08
C LEU A 490 -5.36 0.48 -14.42
N VAL A 491 -4.20 -0.18 -14.39
CA VAL A 491 -3.55 -0.74 -15.59
C VAL A 491 -3.26 -2.23 -15.40
N TRP A 492 -3.38 -2.99 -16.48
CA TRP A 492 -2.87 -4.36 -16.57
C TRP A 492 -1.47 -4.30 -17.18
N HIS A 493 -0.45 -4.66 -16.42
CA HIS A 493 0.95 -4.56 -16.83
C HIS A 493 1.56 -5.95 -16.96
N HIS A 494 1.94 -6.32 -18.18
CA HIS A 494 2.56 -7.61 -18.49
C HIS A 494 3.86 -7.78 -17.71
N ARG A 495 3.97 -8.88 -16.97
CA ARG A 495 5.20 -9.17 -16.22
C ARG A 495 6.21 -9.87 -17.11
N ARG A 496 7.47 -9.86 -16.66
CA ARG A 496 8.57 -10.48 -17.41
C ARG A 496 8.29 -11.97 -17.63
N PRO A 497 8.30 -12.47 -18.88
CA PRO A 497 7.85 -13.84 -19.20
C PRO A 497 8.91 -14.91 -18.90
N SER A 498 10.09 -14.54 -18.39
CA SER A 498 11.17 -15.47 -18.09
C SER A 498 11.97 -15.08 -16.86
N VAL A 499 12.57 -16.09 -16.20
CA VAL A 499 13.50 -15.89 -15.07
C VAL A 499 14.70 -15.03 -15.46
N ARG A 500 15.20 -15.18 -16.69
CA ARG A 500 16.29 -14.36 -17.22
C ARG A 500 15.91 -12.89 -17.33
N ALA A 501 14.72 -12.61 -17.87
CA ALA A 501 14.21 -11.24 -17.96
C ALA A 501 13.97 -10.62 -16.58
N TYR A 502 13.42 -11.39 -15.64
CA TYR A 502 13.30 -10.98 -14.23
C TYR A 502 14.65 -10.68 -13.58
N TRP A 503 15.66 -11.52 -13.78
CA TRP A 503 17.01 -11.29 -13.28
C TRP A 503 17.59 -9.97 -13.79
N HIS A 504 17.49 -9.71 -15.10
CA HIS A 504 17.97 -8.45 -15.68
C HIS A 504 17.22 -7.23 -15.13
N GLN A 505 15.90 -7.34 -14.92
CA GLN A 505 15.11 -6.29 -14.27
C GLN A 505 15.60 -6.01 -12.85
N GLN A 506 15.81 -7.04 -12.03
CA GLN A 506 16.30 -6.85 -10.65
C GLN A 506 17.73 -6.30 -10.60
N VAL A 507 18.60 -6.66 -11.56
CA VAL A 507 19.91 -6.01 -11.73
C VAL A 507 19.74 -4.52 -12.07
N GLY A 508 18.81 -4.16 -12.96
CA GLY A 508 18.49 -2.77 -13.26
C GLY A 508 17.97 -2.00 -12.04
N TYR A 509 17.14 -2.63 -11.21
CA TYR A 509 16.66 -2.03 -9.95
C TYR A 509 17.79 -1.79 -8.97
N GLY A 510 18.72 -2.74 -8.81
CA GLY A 510 19.90 -2.54 -7.96
C GLY A 510 20.83 -1.42 -8.45
N GLU A 511 20.96 -1.25 -9.77
CA GLU A 511 21.71 -0.14 -10.39
C GLU A 511 21.02 1.20 -10.13
N GLY A 512 19.70 1.28 -10.32
CA GLY A 512 18.88 2.46 -10.01
C GLY A 512 18.93 2.83 -8.53
N GLU A 513 18.90 1.85 -7.61
CA GLU A 513 19.05 2.07 -6.17
C GLU A 513 20.39 2.73 -5.81
N ALA A 514 21.48 2.38 -6.50
CA ALA A 514 22.78 3.01 -6.27
C ALA A 514 22.80 4.48 -6.72
N TRP A 515 22.12 4.80 -7.82
CA TRP A 515 21.93 6.17 -8.28
C TRP A 515 21.02 6.98 -7.35
N LEU A 516 19.93 6.37 -6.88
CA LEU A 516 19.02 6.99 -5.89
C LEU A 516 19.74 7.29 -4.58
N ASP A 517 20.59 6.39 -4.07
CA ASP A 517 21.41 6.62 -2.88
C ASP A 517 22.38 7.80 -3.08
N ALA A 518 22.92 7.97 -4.29
CA ALA A 518 23.79 9.10 -4.61
C ALA A 518 23.05 10.44 -4.70
N HIS A 519 21.87 10.46 -5.35
CA HIS A 519 21.07 11.68 -5.56
C HIS A 519 20.24 12.10 -4.34
N HIS A 520 19.75 11.13 -3.56
CA HIS A 520 18.85 11.31 -2.41
C HIS A 520 19.38 10.57 -1.16
N PRO A 521 20.61 10.86 -0.69
CA PRO A 521 21.25 10.12 0.41
C PRO A 521 20.42 10.16 1.71
N GLU A 522 19.59 11.19 1.89
CA GLU A 522 18.67 11.33 3.02
C GLU A 522 17.53 10.31 3.03
N LYS A 523 17.24 9.68 1.89
CA LYS A 523 16.27 8.59 1.73
C LYS A 523 16.90 7.21 1.89
N PHE A 524 18.16 7.11 2.36
CA PHE A 524 18.85 5.83 2.53
C PHE A 524 19.44 5.64 3.94
N LEU A 525 19.38 4.40 4.40
CA LEU A 525 19.98 3.91 5.64
C LEU A 525 20.89 2.73 5.34
N GLY A 526 22.21 2.99 5.22
CA GLY A 526 23.18 1.92 4.97
C GLY A 526 22.86 1.13 3.70
N ARG A 527 22.55 1.85 2.60
CA ARG A 527 22.11 1.33 1.28
C ARG A 527 20.70 0.72 1.26
N GLN A 528 19.95 0.80 2.34
CA GLN A 528 18.52 0.44 2.34
C GLN A 528 17.69 1.70 2.15
N MET A 529 16.82 1.69 1.15
CA MET A 529 15.88 2.78 0.91
C MET A 529 14.91 2.90 2.08
N LEU A 530 14.72 4.13 2.54
CA LEU A 530 13.79 4.53 3.59
C LEU A 530 12.52 5.06 2.94
N TRP A 531 11.43 4.33 3.14
CA TRP A 531 10.08 4.79 2.84
C TRP A 531 9.43 5.30 4.11
N HIS A 532 8.86 6.50 4.06
CA HIS A 532 7.99 7.05 5.10
C HIS A 532 6.59 6.42 5.00
N GLY A 533 6.16 6.14 3.77
CA GLY A 533 4.88 5.50 3.51
C GLY A 533 4.88 3.98 3.68
N ARG A 534 3.71 3.39 3.45
CA ARG A 534 3.43 1.95 3.54
C ARG A 534 3.10 1.40 2.17
N ILE A 535 3.57 0.19 1.90
CA ILE A 535 3.15 -0.53 0.70
C ILE A 535 1.88 -1.31 1.06
N TYR A 536 0.74 -0.89 0.50
CA TYR A 536 -0.47 -1.70 0.51
C TYR A 536 -0.32 -2.78 -0.57
N SER A 537 0.09 -3.99 -0.17
CA SER A 537 0.27 -5.09 -1.11
C SER A 537 -0.52 -6.33 -0.67
N PRO A 538 -1.19 -7.01 -1.62
CA PRO A 538 -1.77 -8.32 -1.36
C PRO A 538 -0.70 -9.38 -1.09
N LEU A 539 0.58 -9.09 -1.39
CA LEU A 539 1.68 -10.03 -1.24
C LEU A 539 1.93 -10.38 0.25
N PRO A 540 1.72 -11.65 0.64
CA PRO A 540 1.66 -12.03 2.04
C PRO A 540 3.01 -12.00 2.77
N PHE A 541 4.12 -11.78 2.05
CA PHE A 541 5.44 -11.58 2.64
C PHE A 541 5.72 -10.14 3.06
N LEU A 542 4.98 -9.16 2.51
CA LEU A 542 4.95 -7.78 3.01
C LEU A 542 4.05 -7.64 4.24
N ARG A 543 3.17 -8.61 4.49
CA ARG A 543 2.35 -8.68 5.71
C ARG A 543 3.21 -9.16 6.89
N SER A 544 3.27 -8.35 7.95
CA SER A 544 4.05 -8.66 9.15
C SER A 544 3.68 -10.03 9.72
N ALA A 545 4.70 -10.85 10.01
CA ALA A 545 4.55 -12.03 10.85
C ALA A 545 4.27 -11.66 12.32
N VAL A 546 4.48 -10.38 12.69
CA VAL A 546 4.13 -9.82 14.00
C VAL A 546 2.68 -9.36 13.98
N GLY A 547 1.92 -9.72 15.02
CA GLY A 547 0.45 -9.63 15.04
C GLY A 547 -0.09 -8.24 14.77
N LYS A 548 -1.12 -8.17 13.89
CA LYS A 548 -2.06 -7.06 13.80
C LYS A 548 -2.81 -6.96 15.14
N ARG A 549 -2.86 -5.77 15.74
CA ARG A 549 -3.75 -5.48 16.88
C ARG A 549 -4.91 -4.64 16.39
N VAL A 550 -6.13 -5.04 16.73
CA VAL A 550 -7.35 -4.30 16.38
C VAL A 550 -7.72 -3.43 17.58
N ASN A 551 -7.81 -2.12 17.38
CA ASN A 551 -8.43 -1.24 18.35
C ASN A 551 -9.93 -1.48 18.33
N THR A 552 -10.49 -1.99 19.41
CA THR A 552 -11.93 -2.18 19.51
C THR A 552 -12.58 -1.15 20.44
N GLY A 553 -11.83 -0.16 20.92
CA GLY A 553 -12.31 0.82 21.89
C GLY A 553 -12.61 0.19 23.26
N VAL A 554 -13.17 1.00 24.16
CA VAL A 554 -13.59 0.53 25.48
C VAL A 554 -14.71 -0.49 25.31
N TRP A 555 -14.60 -1.64 25.98
CA TRP A 555 -15.54 -2.78 25.89
C TRP A 555 -15.84 -3.29 24.48
N GLY A 556 -15.00 -2.99 23.48
CA GLY A 556 -15.25 -3.45 22.11
C GLY A 556 -16.28 -2.62 21.33
N THR A 557 -16.56 -1.38 21.77
CA THR A 557 -17.63 -0.51 21.21
C THR A 557 -17.14 0.53 20.21
N ALA A 558 -15.87 0.45 19.76
CA ALA A 558 -15.39 1.35 18.71
C ALA A 558 -16.25 1.23 17.46
N ALA A 559 -16.80 2.37 17.02
CA ALA A 559 -17.56 2.45 15.78
C ALA A 559 -16.69 2.12 14.54
N PHE A 560 -15.39 2.44 14.60
CA PHE A 560 -14.43 2.22 13.51
C PHE A 560 -13.13 1.59 14.03
N PRO A 561 -13.04 0.26 14.12
CA PRO A 561 -11.87 -0.43 14.62
C PRO A 561 -10.66 -0.24 13.72
N SER A 562 -9.60 0.34 14.28
CA SER A 562 -8.34 0.56 13.57
C SER A 562 -7.39 -0.63 13.72
N ILE A 563 -6.71 -1.00 12.63
CA ILE A 563 -5.64 -2.00 12.68
C ILE A 563 -4.29 -1.31 12.90
N TYR A 564 -3.61 -1.67 13.99
CA TYR A 564 -2.22 -1.31 14.19
C TYR A 564 -1.30 -2.42 13.69
N SER A 565 -0.40 -2.04 12.79
CA SER A 565 0.78 -2.83 12.45
C SER A 565 1.85 -2.59 13.51
N THR A 566 2.37 -3.67 14.08
CA THR A 566 3.63 -3.62 14.82
C THR A 566 4.78 -3.62 13.79
N ARG A 567 5.67 -2.62 13.85
CA ARG A 567 6.82 -2.44 12.93
C ARG A 567 7.54 -3.78 12.73
N MET A 568 7.93 -4.08 11.49
CA MET A 568 8.73 -5.28 11.20
C MET A 568 10.13 -5.15 11.84
N PRO A 569 10.53 -6.10 12.70
CA PRO A 569 11.88 -6.12 13.23
C PRO A 569 12.91 -6.34 12.12
N ARG A 570 13.99 -5.55 12.09
CA ARG A 570 15.04 -5.62 11.06
C ARG A 570 15.64 -7.01 10.87
N TRP A 571 15.68 -7.83 11.93
CA TRP A 571 16.19 -9.19 11.87
C TRP A 571 15.39 -10.10 10.94
N GLN A 572 14.12 -9.77 10.66
CA GLN A 572 13.31 -10.53 9.71
C GLN A 572 13.85 -10.42 8.28
N PHE A 573 14.49 -9.31 7.89
CA PHE A 573 15.03 -9.14 6.54
C PHE A 573 16.46 -9.67 6.39
N LEU A 574 17.16 -9.95 7.50
CA LEU A 574 18.54 -10.42 7.48
C LEU A 574 18.75 -11.65 6.57
N PRO A 575 17.91 -12.71 6.63
CA PRO A 575 18.10 -13.88 5.79
C PRO A 575 18.04 -13.61 4.28
N HIS A 576 17.38 -12.52 3.87
CA HIS A 576 17.31 -12.10 2.47
C HIS A 576 18.34 -11.01 2.11
N SER A 577 19.26 -10.66 3.02
CA SER A 577 20.31 -9.68 2.72
C SER A 577 21.50 -10.35 2.01
N PRO A 578 22.13 -9.68 1.01
CA PRO A 578 23.32 -10.21 0.36
C PRO A 578 24.46 -10.51 1.34
N LEU A 579 24.62 -9.68 2.37
CA LEU A 579 25.64 -9.87 3.42
C LEU A 579 25.41 -11.16 4.22
N TRP A 580 24.16 -11.48 4.58
CA TRP A 580 23.82 -12.72 5.28
C TRP A 580 24.12 -13.96 4.44
N MET A 581 23.67 -13.94 3.17
CA MET A 581 23.90 -15.04 2.24
C MET A 581 25.40 -15.26 2.01
N ALA A 582 26.15 -14.18 1.78
CA ALA A 582 27.60 -14.23 1.61
C ALA A 582 28.31 -14.72 2.87
N SER A 583 27.94 -14.20 4.06
CA SER A 583 28.56 -14.64 5.32
C SER A 583 28.29 -16.12 5.58
N SER A 584 27.06 -16.57 5.32
CA SER A 584 26.64 -17.97 5.50
C SER A 584 27.37 -18.89 4.52
N LEU A 585 27.56 -18.47 3.27
CA LEU A 585 28.37 -19.20 2.28
C LEU A 585 29.84 -19.25 2.67
N SER A 586 30.44 -18.14 3.12
CA SER A 586 31.82 -18.10 3.58
C SER A 586 32.07 -19.01 4.77
N LEU A 587 31.14 -19.06 5.73
CA LEU A 587 31.22 -19.99 6.87
C LEU A 587 31.14 -21.45 6.42
N LEU A 588 30.25 -21.76 5.47
CA LEU A 588 30.11 -23.11 4.90
C LEU A 588 31.41 -23.54 4.18
N VAL A 589 31.95 -22.68 3.32
CA VAL A 589 33.22 -22.95 2.59
C VAL A 589 34.39 -23.09 3.57
N ALA A 590 34.48 -22.22 4.59
CA ALA A 590 35.50 -22.31 5.62
C ALA A 590 35.39 -23.60 6.45
N GLY A 591 34.17 -24.07 6.73
CA GLY A 591 33.94 -25.36 7.38
C GLY A 591 34.37 -26.54 6.52
N ILE A 592 34.09 -26.52 5.22
CA ILE A 592 34.55 -27.55 4.26
C ILE A 592 36.08 -27.54 4.16
N ALA A 593 36.70 -26.36 4.02
CA ALA A 593 38.14 -26.23 3.99
C ALA A 593 38.79 -26.69 5.31
N GLY A 594 38.20 -26.33 6.45
CA GLY A 594 38.64 -26.81 7.76
C GLY A 594 38.56 -28.33 7.89
N ARG A 595 37.54 -28.96 7.30
CA ARG A 595 37.43 -30.43 7.26
C ARG A 595 38.55 -31.05 6.43
N LEU A 596 38.90 -30.45 5.29
CA LEU A 596 40.00 -30.88 4.44
C LEU A 596 41.39 -30.67 5.10
N MET A 597 41.50 -29.69 6.00
CA MET A 597 42.71 -29.37 6.76
C MET A 597 42.72 -29.99 8.18
N GLU A 598 41.78 -30.90 8.47
CA GLU A 598 41.64 -31.59 9.76
C GLU A 598 41.58 -30.67 11.01
N THR A 599 40.97 -29.50 10.90
CA THR A 599 40.86 -28.55 12.03
C THR A 599 39.70 -28.90 12.96
N GLU A 600 39.91 -28.99 14.27
CA GLU A 600 38.88 -29.35 15.27
C GLU A 600 37.59 -28.48 15.26
N THR A 601 37.65 -27.28 14.68
CA THR A 601 36.54 -26.32 14.64
C THR A 601 35.74 -26.36 13.34
N TRP A 602 36.07 -27.24 12.38
CA TRP A 602 35.43 -27.31 11.06
C TRP A 602 33.90 -27.44 11.12
N TRP A 603 33.40 -28.23 12.07
CA TRP A 603 31.97 -28.55 12.21
C TRP A 603 31.16 -27.35 12.69
N VAL A 604 31.73 -26.46 13.51
CA VAL A 604 31.04 -25.25 14.00
C VAL A 604 30.77 -24.30 12.84
N LEU A 605 31.78 -24.04 12.02
CA LEU A 605 31.67 -23.17 10.85
C LEU A 605 30.72 -23.76 9.81
N PHE A 606 30.84 -25.06 9.56
CA PHE A 606 29.94 -25.78 8.66
C PHE A 606 28.48 -25.74 9.13
N ALA A 607 28.22 -26.02 10.41
CA ALA A 607 26.89 -25.99 10.99
C ALA A 607 26.29 -24.58 10.99
N ALA A 608 27.08 -23.55 11.31
CA ALA A 608 26.64 -22.16 11.27
C ALA A 608 26.28 -21.71 9.85
N GLY A 609 27.12 -22.02 8.86
CA GLY A 609 26.84 -21.73 7.45
C GLY A 609 25.61 -22.47 6.92
N THR A 610 25.47 -23.75 7.29
CA THR A 610 24.30 -24.58 6.94
C THR A 610 23.01 -24.04 7.55
N LEU A 611 23.04 -23.63 8.82
CA LEU A 611 21.90 -23.02 9.50
C LEU A 611 21.50 -21.71 8.81
N GLY A 612 22.45 -20.84 8.46
CA GLY A 612 22.20 -19.58 7.77
C GLY A 612 21.52 -19.75 6.42
N TRP A 613 21.95 -20.73 5.62
CA TRP A 613 21.31 -21.08 4.34
C TRP A 613 19.96 -21.78 4.53
N THR A 614 19.82 -22.65 5.54
CA THR A 614 18.54 -23.31 5.86
C THR A 614 17.47 -22.28 6.23
N ILE A 615 17.81 -21.29 7.06
CA ILE A 615 16.90 -20.18 7.41
C ILE A 615 16.48 -19.40 6.14
N THR A 616 17.43 -19.13 5.24
CA THR A 616 17.16 -18.44 3.97
C THR A 616 16.21 -19.25 3.08
N ALA A 617 16.49 -20.54 2.89
CA ALA A 617 15.69 -21.44 2.06
C ALA A 617 14.28 -21.62 2.63
N LEU A 618 14.16 -21.91 3.94
CA LEU A 618 12.87 -22.07 4.61
C LEU A 618 12.01 -20.81 4.49
N ARG A 619 12.64 -19.63 4.55
CA ARG A 619 11.93 -18.36 4.40
C ARG A 619 11.43 -18.13 2.97
N CYS A 620 12.23 -18.45 1.95
CA CYS A 620 11.80 -18.42 0.55
C CYS A 620 10.61 -19.37 0.31
N VAL A 621 10.66 -20.59 0.85
CA VAL A 621 9.57 -21.58 0.77
C VAL A 621 8.32 -21.08 1.48
N MET A 622 8.46 -20.49 2.67
CA MET A 622 7.33 -19.92 3.41
C MET A 622 6.64 -18.79 2.63
N PHE A 623 7.41 -17.92 1.96
CA PHE A 623 6.86 -16.86 1.12
C PHE A 623 6.10 -17.42 -0.09
N ALA A 624 6.65 -18.42 -0.76
CA ALA A 624 5.95 -19.12 -1.83
C ALA A 624 4.68 -19.84 -1.35
N TRP A 625 4.74 -20.47 -0.17
CA TRP A 625 3.59 -21.19 0.40
C TRP A 625 2.41 -20.26 0.69
N ARG A 626 2.71 -19.05 1.18
CA ARG A 626 1.68 -18.05 1.49
C ARG A 626 1.15 -17.33 0.26
N SER A 627 1.86 -17.34 -0.87
CA SER A 627 1.45 -16.62 -2.09
C SER A 627 0.08 -17.12 -2.57
N ASP A 628 -0.77 -16.18 -2.98
CA ASP A 628 -2.09 -16.51 -3.51
C ASP A 628 -1.98 -17.05 -4.93
N LEU A 629 -2.41 -18.30 -5.13
CA LEU A 629 -2.41 -19.00 -6.42
C LEU A 629 -3.83 -19.31 -6.90
N ARG A 630 -4.85 -18.72 -6.28
CA ARG A 630 -6.25 -18.88 -6.70
C ARG A 630 -6.45 -18.27 -8.09
N GLY A 631 -7.30 -18.89 -8.89
CA GLY A 631 -7.58 -18.46 -10.26
C GLY A 631 -6.50 -18.78 -11.30
N LEU A 632 -5.30 -19.23 -10.89
CA LEU A 632 -4.24 -19.54 -11.84
C LEU A 632 -4.53 -20.81 -12.64
N PRO A 633 -4.36 -20.79 -13.97
CA PRO A 633 -4.60 -21.94 -14.82
C PRO A 633 -3.54 -23.04 -14.58
N PRO A 634 -3.88 -24.31 -14.87
CA PRO A 634 -2.90 -25.39 -14.88
C PRO A 634 -1.80 -25.12 -15.91
N ILE A 635 -0.58 -25.56 -15.61
CA ILE A 635 0.59 -25.36 -16.45
C ILE A 635 0.61 -26.50 -17.47
N GLY A 636 0.32 -26.23 -18.74
CA GLY A 636 0.41 -27.22 -19.83
C GLY A 636 -0.29 -28.55 -19.49
N PRO A 637 0.39 -29.71 -19.58
CA PRO A 637 -0.21 -31.03 -19.32
C PRO A 637 -0.28 -31.42 -17.82
N TRP A 638 0.20 -30.56 -16.91
CA TRP A 638 0.30 -30.89 -15.49
C TRP A 638 -1.06 -30.79 -14.78
N SER A 639 -1.31 -31.68 -13.82
CA SER A 639 -2.52 -31.60 -13.00
C SER A 639 -2.57 -30.30 -12.19
N PRO A 640 -3.75 -29.84 -11.73
CA PRO A 640 -3.86 -28.63 -10.91
C PRO A 640 -2.95 -28.66 -9.66
N THR A 641 -2.83 -29.82 -9.02
CA THR A 641 -1.96 -30.00 -7.84
C THR A 641 -0.48 -29.89 -8.22
N GLN A 642 -0.04 -30.55 -9.29
CA GLN A 642 1.34 -30.45 -9.78
C GLN A 642 1.68 -29.01 -10.19
N SER A 643 0.76 -28.34 -10.89
CA SER A 643 0.89 -26.94 -11.30
C SER A 643 1.09 -26.02 -10.09
N ARG A 644 0.30 -26.19 -9.03
CA ARG A 644 0.48 -25.45 -7.77
C ARG A 644 1.86 -25.65 -7.13
N HIS A 645 2.40 -26.86 -7.17
CA HIS A 645 3.75 -27.12 -6.67
C HIS A 645 4.82 -26.42 -7.53
N LEU A 646 4.66 -26.42 -8.86
CA LEU A 646 5.56 -25.73 -9.79
C LEU A 646 5.53 -24.21 -9.59
N TYR A 647 4.35 -23.60 -9.48
CA TYR A 647 4.19 -22.19 -9.14
C TYR A 647 4.94 -21.84 -7.85
N ARG A 648 4.74 -22.62 -6.77
CA ARG A 648 5.42 -22.39 -5.49
C ARG A 648 6.94 -22.56 -5.59
N ALA A 649 7.41 -23.60 -6.29
CA ALA A 649 8.84 -23.83 -6.48
C ALA A 649 9.51 -22.66 -7.20
N LEU A 650 8.90 -22.18 -8.29
CA LEU A 650 9.43 -21.04 -9.03
C LEU A 650 9.37 -19.75 -8.20
N ILE A 651 8.28 -19.47 -7.50
CA ILE A 651 8.19 -18.29 -6.61
C ILE A 651 9.29 -18.33 -5.54
N ALA A 652 9.53 -19.48 -4.90
CA ALA A 652 10.60 -19.63 -3.92
C ALA A 652 11.98 -19.36 -4.54
N TRP A 653 12.22 -19.86 -5.75
CA TRP A 653 13.45 -19.59 -6.50
C TRP A 653 13.62 -18.11 -6.81
N LEU A 654 12.57 -17.42 -7.27
CA LEU A 654 12.61 -15.98 -7.56
C LEU A 654 12.91 -15.13 -6.32
N HIS A 655 12.44 -15.55 -5.13
CA HIS A 655 12.78 -14.91 -3.86
C HIS A 655 14.24 -15.11 -3.46
N LEU A 656 14.83 -16.25 -3.82
CA LEU A 656 16.22 -16.58 -3.52
C LEU A 656 17.20 -15.78 -4.38
N ILE A 657 16.92 -15.68 -5.69
CA ILE A 657 17.84 -15.05 -6.65
C ILE A 657 17.79 -13.51 -6.62
N GLN A 658 16.68 -12.92 -6.17
CA GLN A 658 16.46 -11.48 -6.24
C GLN A 658 17.51 -10.65 -5.49
N PRO A 659 17.89 -10.95 -4.23
CA PRO A 659 18.87 -10.16 -3.52
C PRO A 659 20.24 -10.21 -4.19
N ILE A 660 20.58 -11.34 -4.81
CA ILE A 660 21.82 -11.55 -5.55
C ILE A 660 21.82 -10.69 -6.83
N ALA A 661 20.70 -10.69 -7.56
CA ALA A 661 20.52 -9.85 -8.73
C ALA A 661 20.65 -8.35 -8.40
N ARG A 662 19.95 -7.88 -7.35
CA ARG A 662 20.03 -6.49 -6.89
C ARG A 662 21.43 -6.12 -6.43
N PHE A 663 22.11 -6.99 -5.70
CA PHE A 663 23.49 -6.76 -5.27
C PHE A 663 24.44 -6.57 -6.47
N ARG A 664 24.31 -7.41 -7.50
CA ARG A 664 25.08 -7.25 -8.75
C ARG A 664 24.79 -5.91 -9.43
N GLY A 665 23.53 -5.50 -9.49
CA GLY A 665 23.11 -4.19 -10.00
C GLY A 665 23.73 -3.04 -9.23
N ASN A 666 23.69 -3.12 -7.91
CA ASN A 666 24.21 -2.12 -7.00
C ASN A 666 25.73 -1.93 -7.15
N LEU A 667 26.49 -3.02 -7.34
CA LEU A 667 27.92 -2.96 -7.65
C LEU A 667 28.21 -2.26 -8.99
N ARG A 668 27.38 -2.50 -10.01
CA ARG A 668 27.48 -1.80 -11.30
C ARG A 668 27.19 -0.31 -11.15
N GLY A 669 26.08 0.04 -10.50
CA GLY A 669 25.70 1.44 -10.26
C GLY A 669 26.76 2.21 -9.47
N LEU A 670 27.37 1.59 -8.45
CA LEU A 670 28.49 2.18 -7.70
C LEU A 670 29.69 2.56 -8.56
N SER A 671 30.05 1.74 -9.56
CA SER A 671 31.16 2.07 -10.46
C SER A 671 30.84 3.28 -11.36
N LEU A 672 29.56 3.50 -11.65
CA LEU A 672 29.09 4.58 -12.52
C LEU A 672 28.77 5.88 -11.76
N SER A 673 28.35 5.78 -10.50
CA SER A 673 27.97 6.93 -9.66
C SER A 673 29.17 7.61 -8.98
N GLN A 674 30.38 7.05 -9.11
CA GLN A 674 31.61 7.66 -8.60
C GLN A 674 31.89 8.97 -9.34
N GLY A 675 31.70 10.10 -8.64
CA GLY A 675 31.99 11.45 -9.16
C GLY A 675 30.78 12.38 -9.23
N VAL A 676 29.56 11.89 -8.98
CA VAL A 676 28.40 12.76 -8.83
C VAL A 676 28.47 13.49 -7.49
N ALA A 677 28.71 14.79 -7.55
CA ALA A 677 28.56 15.65 -6.39
C ALA A 677 27.09 15.56 -5.92
N HIS A 678 26.86 15.34 -4.63
CA HIS A 678 25.53 15.37 -4.04
C HIS A 678 24.87 16.73 -4.36
N GLN A 679 23.98 16.77 -5.36
CA GLN A 679 23.43 18.01 -5.91
C GLN A 679 22.33 18.61 -5.01
N HIS A 680 21.74 17.83 -4.11
CA HIS A 680 20.72 18.30 -3.18
C HIS A 680 21.23 18.27 -1.74
N VAL A 681 22.05 19.25 -1.40
CA VAL A 681 21.93 20.12 -0.21
C VAL A 681 22.99 21.21 -0.45
N THR A 682 22.56 22.40 -0.88
CA THR A 682 23.38 23.61 -0.90
C THR A 682 23.65 24.07 0.53
N ARG A 683 24.37 23.27 1.30
CA ARG A 683 25.04 23.71 2.52
C ARG A 683 26.46 23.19 2.44
N HIS A 684 27.40 24.11 2.45
CA HIS A 684 28.81 23.77 2.36
C HIS A 684 29.15 22.71 3.41
N PRO A 685 29.69 21.54 2.99
CA PRO A 685 30.10 20.51 3.93
C PRO A 685 31.07 21.13 4.92
N TRP A 686 30.73 21.05 6.20
CA TRP A 686 31.55 21.65 7.25
C TRP A 686 32.36 20.58 7.96
N LYS A 687 33.64 20.87 8.21
CA LYS A 687 34.51 19.96 8.97
C LYS A 687 34.08 19.99 10.42
N THR A 688 33.68 18.84 10.96
CA THR A 688 33.66 18.64 12.42
C THR A 688 35.06 18.86 12.98
N PRO A 689 35.24 19.74 13.98
CA PRO A 689 36.46 19.76 14.78
C PRO A 689 36.58 18.45 15.58
N ALA A 690 37.79 18.14 16.05
CA ALA A 690 38.00 17.01 16.94
C ALA A 690 37.18 17.20 18.22
N PRO A 691 36.53 16.14 18.75
CA PRO A 691 35.78 16.24 20.00
C PRO A 691 36.69 16.74 21.14
N SER A 692 36.18 17.69 21.91
CA SER A 692 36.87 18.26 23.07
C SER A 692 36.75 17.37 24.31
N LEU A 693 37.55 17.64 25.34
CA LEU A 693 37.42 16.95 26.65
C LEU A 693 36.03 17.18 27.29
N LEU A 694 35.40 18.33 27.03
CA LEU A 694 34.04 18.63 27.48
C LEU A 694 33.00 17.76 26.75
N ASP A 695 33.22 17.45 25.47
CA ASP A 695 32.35 16.55 24.70
C ASP A 695 32.47 15.11 25.22
N ALA A 696 33.68 14.68 25.61
CA ALA A 696 33.90 13.37 26.20
C ALA A 696 33.15 13.21 27.53
N TRP A 697 33.19 14.25 28.38
CA TRP A 697 32.43 14.27 29.64
C TRP A 697 30.92 14.30 29.40
N SER A 698 30.48 15.02 28.35
CA SER A 698 29.08 15.05 27.91
C SER A 698 28.60 13.68 27.43
N ALA A 699 29.44 12.93 26.72
CA ALA A 699 29.14 11.56 26.28
C ALA A 699 29.03 10.59 27.46
N VAL A 700 29.89 10.73 28.47
CA VAL A 700 29.82 9.93 29.70
C VAL A 700 28.51 10.19 30.45
N ARG A 701 28.08 11.45 30.59
CA ARG A 701 26.77 11.78 31.20
C ARG A 701 25.58 11.20 30.44
N LEU A 702 25.64 11.23 29.11
CA LEU A 702 24.62 10.61 28.26
C LEU A 702 24.58 9.08 28.44
N LEU A 703 25.72 8.43 28.69
CA LEU A 703 25.83 7.00 28.96
C LEU A 703 25.33 6.60 30.36
N THR A 704 25.44 7.48 31.37
CA THR A 704 24.96 7.22 32.73
C THR A 704 23.47 7.56 32.93
N GLY A 705 22.72 7.80 31.86
CA GLY A 705 21.27 8.02 31.89
C GLY A 705 20.82 9.48 32.11
N GLY A 706 21.77 10.41 32.27
CA GLY A 706 21.46 11.84 32.34
C GLY A 706 21.13 12.38 30.95
N GLY A 707 19.86 12.70 30.69
CA GLY A 707 19.49 13.47 29.50
C GLY A 707 20.11 14.86 29.56
N ARG A 708 20.42 15.46 28.40
CA ARG A 708 20.94 16.83 28.32
C ARG A 708 19.89 17.76 27.76
N GLU A 709 19.48 18.76 28.52
CA GLU A 709 18.59 19.83 28.07
C GLU A 709 19.36 21.12 27.83
N ARG A 710 19.01 21.84 26.77
CA ARG A 710 19.49 23.20 26.46
C ARG A 710 18.29 24.07 26.08
N SER A 711 18.34 25.33 26.48
CA SER A 711 17.26 26.30 26.23
C SER A 711 17.81 27.53 25.52
N PHE A 712 17.04 28.08 24.58
CA PHE A 712 17.41 29.21 23.74
C PHE A 712 16.25 30.19 23.64
N TRP A 713 16.50 31.47 23.93
CA TRP A 713 15.50 32.54 23.87
C TRP A 713 15.55 33.27 22.53
N SER A 714 14.39 33.64 21.98
CA SER A 714 14.26 34.45 20.78
C SER A 714 13.24 35.58 21.00
N GLU A 715 13.57 36.79 20.55
CA GLU A 715 12.64 37.93 20.52
C GLU A 715 11.66 37.88 19.33
N SER A 716 11.90 36.99 18.37
CA SER A 716 11.05 36.79 17.20
C SER A 716 10.55 35.35 17.11
N TRP A 717 9.26 35.18 16.80
CA TRP A 717 8.60 33.88 16.73
C TRP A 717 9.16 33.05 15.58
N THR A 718 9.30 31.74 15.81
CA THR A 718 9.66 30.77 14.79
C THR A 718 8.92 29.46 15.04
N SER A 719 8.70 28.68 13.98
CA SER A 719 7.99 27.40 14.08
C SER A 719 8.94 26.25 14.42
N GLN A 720 8.47 25.29 15.24
CA GLN A 720 9.21 24.08 15.58
C GLN A 720 9.56 23.24 14.34
N PRO A 721 8.64 23.04 13.37
CA PRO A 721 8.97 22.37 12.11
C PRO A 721 10.08 23.05 11.31
N SER A 722 10.12 24.39 11.29
CA SER A 722 11.19 25.14 10.61
C SER A 722 12.55 24.87 11.24
N LEU A 723 12.67 24.96 12.57
CA LEU A 723 13.93 24.69 13.28
C LEU A 723 14.37 23.23 13.16
N LEU A 724 13.45 22.28 13.22
CA LEU A 724 13.76 20.86 13.05
C LEU A 724 14.23 20.55 11.63
N THR A 725 13.60 21.14 10.61
CA THR A 725 14.02 21.01 9.20
C THR A 725 15.43 21.54 9.01
N GLU A 726 15.71 22.71 9.57
CA GLU A 726 17.04 23.33 9.58
C GLU A 726 18.08 22.45 10.29
N LEU A 727 17.75 21.92 11.47
CA LEU A 727 18.61 21.04 12.26
C LEU A 727 18.94 19.74 11.53
N VAL A 728 17.94 19.08 10.94
CA VAL A 728 18.13 17.89 10.12
C VAL A 728 19.04 18.20 8.93
N GLY A 729 18.84 19.34 8.26
CA GLY A 729 19.69 19.79 7.15
C GLY A 729 21.15 19.99 7.56
N VAL A 730 21.41 20.68 8.68
CA VAL A 730 22.78 20.89 9.20
C VAL A 730 23.45 19.58 9.64
N LEU A 731 22.69 18.69 10.28
CA LEU A 731 23.19 17.37 10.68
C LEU A 731 23.55 16.51 9.47
N ARG A 732 22.69 16.47 8.44
CA ARG A 732 22.94 15.70 7.20
C ARG A 732 24.11 16.25 6.38
N ALA A 733 24.36 17.56 6.43
CA ALA A 733 25.52 18.18 5.76
C ALA A 733 26.88 17.80 6.41
N CYS A 734 26.88 17.09 7.53
CA CYS A 734 28.08 16.70 8.26
C CYS A 734 28.48 15.24 7.93
N ARG A 735 29.64 15.04 7.27
CA ARG A 735 30.20 13.71 6.92
C ARG A 735 30.22 12.63 8.05
N PRO A 736 30.34 12.95 9.35
CA PRO A 736 30.29 11.98 10.45
C PRO A 736 28.90 11.50 10.86
N ALA A 737 27.84 12.27 10.62
CA ALA A 737 26.49 11.92 11.03
C ALA A 737 25.94 10.87 10.06
N GLN A 738 26.44 9.64 10.17
CA GLN A 738 26.18 8.59 9.19
C GLN A 738 24.69 8.24 9.07
N LEU A 739 23.86 8.63 10.04
CA LEU A 739 22.41 8.55 9.94
C LEU A 739 21.69 9.54 10.86
N VAL A 740 20.72 10.26 10.29
CA VAL A 740 19.72 11.06 11.02
C VAL A 740 18.34 10.51 10.66
N HIS A 741 17.62 10.00 11.65
CA HIS A 741 16.26 9.49 11.50
C HIS A 741 15.27 10.47 12.12
N VAL A 742 14.36 11.02 11.32
CA VAL A 742 13.29 11.90 11.80
C VAL A 742 12.13 11.04 12.31
N ASP A 743 11.50 11.42 13.42
CA ASP A 743 10.32 10.72 13.91
C ASP A 743 9.09 11.07 13.07
N GLU A 744 8.30 10.05 12.77
CA GLU A 744 7.08 10.14 11.95
C GLU A 744 5.84 10.46 12.80
N GLY A 745 6.02 10.92 14.05
CA GLY A 745 4.93 11.23 14.99
C GLY A 745 4.40 10.03 15.78
N TRP A 746 5.15 8.92 15.83
CA TRP A 746 4.73 7.70 16.53
C TRP A 746 5.43 7.50 17.88
N HIS A 747 6.48 8.28 18.16
CA HIS A 747 7.26 8.14 19.38
C HIS A 747 7.14 9.41 20.21
N THR A 748 6.65 9.27 21.43
CA THR A 748 6.47 10.40 22.35
C THR A 748 7.78 10.86 23.00
N ASP A 749 8.89 10.17 22.74
CA ASP A 749 10.17 10.40 23.42
C ASP A 749 11.25 11.06 22.54
N ARG A 750 10.93 11.42 21.29
CA ARG A 750 11.88 12.04 20.34
C ARG A 750 11.21 12.63 19.09
N ASP A 751 11.86 13.63 18.51
CA ASP A 751 11.55 14.19 17.19
C ASP A 751 12.55 13.74 16.11
N LEU A 752 13.80 13.46 16.50
CA LEU A 752 14.80 12.88 15.61
C LEU A 752 15.83 12.04 16.37
N SER A 753 16.62 11.25 15.64
CA SER A 753 17.66 10.38 16.19
C SER A 753 18.93 10.44 15.36
N VAL A 754 20.07 10.69 16.00
CA VAL A 754 21.39 10.66 15.36
C VAL A 754 22.07 9.34 15.68
N SER A 755 22.55 8.61 14.67
CA SER A 755 23.17 7.29 14.89
C SER A 755 24.55 7.41 15.55
N ILE A 756 24.85 6.46 16.43
CA ILE A 756 26.17 6.24 17.02
C ILE A 756 26.78 4.98 16.38
N GLY A 757 27.05 5.04 15.08
CA GLY A 757 27.50 3.88 14.31
C GLY A 757 26.52 2.70 14.46
N ARG A 758 27.02 1.53 14.90
CA ARG A 758 26.20 0.33 15.13
C ARG A 758 25.72 0.18 16.58
N TRP A 759 26.12 1.08 17.47
CA TRP A 759 26.04 0.90 18.93
C TRP A 759 24.78 1.48 19.55
N GLY A 760 24.21 2.54 18.97
CA GLY A 760 23.09 3.24 19.57
C GLY A 760 22.63 4.47 18.80
N TRP A 761 21.77 5.24 19.45
CA TRP A 761 21.17 6.46 18.93
C TRP A 761 21.24 7.56 19.98
N VAL A 762 21.44 8.79 19.54
CA VAL A 762 21.14 9.99 20.33
C VAL A 762 19.76 10.46 19.89
N HIS A 763 18.74 10.21 20.71
CA HIS A 763 17.40 10.75 20.53
C HIS A 763 17.38 12.22 20.91
N VAL A 764 16.75 13.02 20.08
CA VAL A 764 16.60 14.47 20.25
C VAL A 764 15.12 14.76 20.28
N LEU A 765 14.68 15.42 21.34
CA LEU A 765 13.32 15.93 21.53
C LEU A 765 13.41 17.46 21.66
N THR A 766 12.50 18.16 21.02
CA THR A 766 12.47 19.61 20.97
C THR A 766 11.11 20.14 21.44
N LEU A 767 11.11 21.37 21.92
CA LEU A 767 9.91 22.08 22.35
C LEU A 767 10.08 23.56 22.01
N ILE A 768 9.03 24.19 21.49
CA ILE A 768 8.93 25.65 21.45
C ILE A 768 7.80 26.07 22.40
N GLU A 769 8.13 26.93 23.35
CA GLU A 769 7.17 27.63 24.20
C GLU A 769 6.92 29.02 23.61
N GLU A 770 5.66 29.37 23.43
CA GLU A 770 5.25 30.71 22.98
C GLU A 770 5.10 31.65 24.19
N HIS A 771 5.64 32.85 24.07
CA HIS A 771 5.56 33.91 25.08
C HIS A 771 4.93 35.17 24.48
N GLU A 772 4.52 36.10 25.34
CA GLU A 772 3.91 37.36 24.91
C GLU A 772 4.80 38.14 23.93
N ARG A 773 4.15 38.93 23.04
CA ARG A 773 4.80 39.80 22.03
C ARG A 773 5.60 39.06 20.95
N GLY A 774 5.30 37.79 20.69
CA GLY A 774 5.94 37.02 19.63
C GLY A 774 7.31 36.48 20.01
N CYS A 775 7.66 36.49 21.30
CA CYS A 775 8.87 35.83 21.80
C CYS A 775 8.66 34.31 21.88
N CYS A 776 9.74 33.55 21.79
CA CYS A 776 9.68 32.10 21.98
C CYS A 776 10.91 31.53 22.69
N LEU A 777 10.68 30.46 23.46
CA LEU A 777 11.73 29.69 24.13
C LEU A 777 11.85 28.31 23.47
N PHE A 778 12.99 28.06 22.84
CA PHE A 778 13.29 26.78 22.20
C PHE A 778 14.12 25.89 23.13
N ARG A 779 13.63 24.68 23.40
CA ARG A 779 14.33 23.67 24.19
C ARG A 779 14.71 22.48 23.35
N VAL A 780 15.90 21.95 23.60
CA VAL A 780 16.41 20.73 22.98
C VAL A 780 16.90 19.77 24.06
N ARG A 781 16.34 18.57 24.08
CA ARG A 781 16.72 17.49 24.98
C ARG A 781 17.32 16.33 24.20
N ALA A 782 18.53 15.92 24.58
CA ALA A 782 19.23 14.77 23.98
C ALA A 782 19.36 13.61 24.98
N ARG A 783 19.07 12.38 24.54
CA ARG A 783 19.22 11.15 25.34
C ARG A 783 19.85 10.03 24.51
N LEU A 784 20.81 9.31 25.09
CA LEU A 784 21.45 8.18 24.42
C LEU A 784 20.67 6.89 24.69
N ARG A 785 20.37 6.14 23.62
CA ARG A 785 19.75 4.81 23.68
C ARG A 785 20.65 3.79 23.02
N PRO A 786 21.07 2.73 23.73
CA PRO A 786 21.79 1.63 23.10
C PRO A 786 20.89 0.92 22.09
N SER A 787 21.47 0.52 20.96
CA SER A 787 20.79 -0.23 19.91
C SER A 787 20.76 -1.70 20.29
N PHE A 788 19.59 -2.35 20.26
CA PHE A 788 19.47 -3.79 20.50
C PHE A 788 20.44 -4.60 19.63
N THR A 789 20.55 -4.27 18.34
CA THR A 789 21.51 -4.92 17.43
C THR A 789 22.96 -4.62 17.77
N GLY A 790 23.26 -3.44 18.32
CA GLY A 790 24.59 -3.08 18.78
C GLY A 790 24.98 -3.85 20.03
N THR A 791 24.06 -3.98 20.98
CA THR A 791 24.22 -4.80 22.19
C THR A 791 24.43 -6.27 21.83
N VAL A 792 23.64 -6.82 20.90
CA VAL A 792 23.80 -8.20 20.43
C VAL A 792 25.13 -8.39 19.70
N HIS A 793 25.53 -7.48 18.78
CA HIS A 793 26.83 -7.58 18.12
C HIS A 793 27.98 -7.50 19.12
N GLY A 794 27.89 -6.60 20.12
CA GLY A 794 28.88 -6.48 21.19
C GLY A 794 28.99 -7.77 22.00
N LEU A 795 27.85 -8.38 22.34
CA LEU A 795 27.79 -9.65 23.06
C LEU A 795 28.36 -10.81 22.24
N VAL A 796 27.97 -10.93 20.96
CA VAL A 796 28.48 -11.96 20.04
C VAL A 796 29.98 -11.81 19.84
N LEU A 797 30.47 -10.58 19.68
CA LEU A 797 31.90 -10.30 19.54
C LEU A 797 32.66 -10.61 20.82
N ALA A 798 32.09 -10.32 22.00
CA ALA A 798 32.65 -10.72 23.28
C ALA A 798 32.70 -12.25 23.43
N VAL A 799 31.66 -12.97 23.01
CA VAL A 799 31.62 -14.45 23.01
C VAL A 799 32.61 -15.03 22.00
N LEU A 800 32.72 -14.47 20.80
CA LEU A 800 33.70 -14.89 19.79
C LEU A 800 35.13 -14.65 20.28
N LEU A 801 35.41 -13.50 20.90
CA LEU A 801 36.71 -13.19 21.48
C LEU A 801 37.03 -14.07 22.69
N ALA A 802 36.04 -14.41 23.52
CA ALA A 802 36.19 -15.39 24.60
C ALA A 802 36.43 -16.81 24.06
N GLY A 803 35.77 -17.18 22.95
CA GLY A 803 35.98 -18.45 22.25
C GLY A 803 37.36 -18.54 21.60
N VAL A 804 37.82 -17.48 20.92
CA VAL A 804 39.19 -17.37 20.39
C VAL A 804 40.21 -17.40 21.52
N MET A 805 39.91 -16.77 22.66
CA MET A 805 40.75 -16.83 23.87
C MET A 805 40.83 -18.27 24.40
N GLY A 806 39.70 -18.99 24.48
CA GLY A 806 39.67 -20.40 24.90
C GLY A 806 40.41 -21.34 23.95
N VAL A 807 40.22 -21.19 22.64
CA VAL A 807 40.92 -21.98 21.59
C VAL A 807 42.41 -21.65 21.57
N SER A 808 42.79 -20.38 21.75
CA SER A 808 44.20 -19.99 21.81
C SER A 808 44.89 -20.45 23.09
N MET A 809 44.20 -20.44 24.23
CA MET A 809 44.70 -21.02 25.48
C MET A 809 44.91 -22.53 25.35
N ALA A 810 44.11 -23.21 24.52
CA ALA A 810 44.25 -24.64 24.23
C ALA A 810 45.39 -24.95 23.22
N LEU A 811 45.75 -24.01 22.33
CA LEU A 811 46.69 -24.27 21.23
C LEU A 811 48.15 -23.84 21.47
N TYR A 812 48.50 -22.71 22.14
CA TYR A 812 49.88 -22.37 22.60
C TYR A 812 49.96 -21.00 23.34
N ARG A 813 51.01 -20.83 24.18
CA ARG A 813 51.41 -19.71 25.09
C ARG A 813 50.37 -18.60 25.42
N PRO A 814 49.91 -18.51 26.69
CA PRO A 814 48.69 -17.78 27.11
C PRO A 814 48.78 -16.25 27.13
N SER A 815 49.94 -15.61 26.94
CA SER A 815 50.08 -14.17 27.17
C SER A 815 49.74 -13.30 25.95
N ALA A 816 50.12 -13.71 24.73
CA ALA A 816 49.97 -12.85 23.55
C ALA A 816 48.52 -12.76 23.05
N SER A 817 47.76 -13.84 23.13
CA SER A 817 46.37 -13.91 22.66
C SER A 817 45.38 -13.29 23.64
N VAL A 818 45.60 -13.42 24.95
CA VAL A 818 44.83 -12.71 25.98
C VAL A 818 45.03 -11.21 25.83
N VAL A 819 46.28 -10.76 25.62
CA VAL A 819 46.58 -9.35 25.34
C VAL A 819 45.93 -8.91 24.03
N ALA A 820 46.02 -9.68 22.94
CA ALA A 820 45.38 -9.33 21.67
C ALA A 820 43.84 -9.23 21.77
N SER A 821 43.20 -10.14 22.51
CA SER A 821 41.75 -10.10 22.75
C SER A 821 41.34 -8.94 23.65
N MET A 822 42.07 -8.66 24.74
CA MET A 822 41.82 -7.48 25.59
C MET A 822 42.03 -6.18 24.82
N VAL A 823 43.06 -6.11 23.96
CA VAL A 823 43.32 -4.96 23.08
C VAL A 823 42.20 -4.82 22.04
N ALA A 824 41.68 -5.92 21.49
CA ALA A 824 40.55 -5.87 20.57
C ALA A 824 39.26 -5.38 21.26
N ILE A 825 38.90 -5.94 22.43
CA ILE A 825 37.75 -5.49 23.24
C ILE A 825 37.90 -4.03 23.63
N GLY A 826 39.08 -3.64 24.10
CA GLY A 826 39.43 -2.26 24.44
C GLY A 826 39.29 -1.33 23.24
N ALA A 827 39.79 -1.72 22.06
CA ALA A 827 39.68 -0.94 20.83
C ALA A 827 38.22 -0.78 20.36
N ILE A 828 37.38 -1.80 20.54
CA ILE A 828 35.95 -1.75 20.22
C ILE A 828 35.22 -0.80 21.17
N ALA A 829 35.45 -0.92 22.47
CA ALA A 829 34.86 -0.05 23.49
C ALA A 829 35.31 1.41 23.29
N LEU A 830 36.61 1.63 23.04
CA LEU A 830 37.17 2.95 22.74
C LEU A 830 36.56 3.54 21.46
N ARG A 831 36.34 2.72 20.43
CA ARG A 831 35.69 3.13 19.18
C ARG A 831 34.21 3.47 19.38
N ALA A 832 33.48 2.71 20.19
CA ALA A 832 32.09 2.99 20.53
C ALA A 832 31.97 4.30 21.33
N MET A 833 32.83 4.48 22.34
CA MET A 833 32.94 5.71 23.12
C MET A 833 33.27 6.91 22.23
N TRP A 834 34.29 6.78 21.37
CA TRP A 834 34.66 7.82 20.41
C TRP A 834 33.51 8.20 19.47
N GLN A 835 32.75 7.22 18.97
CA GLN A 835 31.58 7.47 18.13
C GLN A 835 30.46 8.18 18.89
N ALA A 836 30.23 7.83 20.16
CA ALA A 836 29.23 8.50 21.00
C ALA A 836 29.62 9.96 21.26
N THR A 837 30.88 10.19 21.62
CA THR A 837 31.44 11.54 21.81
C THR A 837 31.34 12.38 20.55
N ARG A 838 31.66 11.79 19.40
CA ARG A 838 31.58 12.48 18.11
C ARG A 838 30.14 12.81 17.73
N ALA A 839 29.18 11.91 17.98
CA ALA A 839 27.77 12.16 17.70
C ALA A 839 27.20 13.27 18.60
N ALA A 840 27.57 13.29 19.88
CA ALA A 840 27.18 14.35 20.81
C ALA A 840 27.74 15.72 20.39
N ALA A 841 29.03 15.78 20.02
CA ALA A 841 29.67 17.01 19.56
C ALA A 841 29.05 17.55 18.26
N VAL A 842 28.74 16.66 17.31
CA VAL A 842 28.04 17.02 16.06
C VAL A 842 26.66 17.61 16.35
N LEU A 843 25.89 16.96 17.23
CA LEU A 843 24.56 17.44 17.60
C LEU A 843 24.63 18.82 18.26
N ASP A 844 25.52 19.01 19.23
CA ASP A 844 25.68 20.27 19.93
C ASP A 844 26.02 21.43 18.98
N GLN A 845 26.92 21.19 18.02
CA GLN A 845 27.30 22.20 17.04
C GLN A 845 26.21 22.46 16.01
N ALA A 846 25.46 21.43 15.62
CA ALA A 846 24.32 21.59 14.73
C ALA A 846 23.23 22.43 15.40
N VAL A 847 22.89 22.14 16.66
CA VAL A 847 21.95 22.94 17.46
C VAL A 847 22.44 24.38 17.56
N ALA A 848 23.70 24.59 17.96
CA ALA A 848 24.26 25.94 18.08
C ALA A 848 24.21 26.74 16.76
N ARG A 849 24.48 26.09 15.61
CA ARG A 849 24.42 26.74 14.30
C ARG A 849 23.00 27.15 13.93
N VAL A 850 22.03 26.27 14.13
CA VAL A 850 20.61 26.54 13.81
C VAL A 850 20.07 27.64 14.69
N THR A 851 20.34 27.58 16.00
CA THR A 851 19.84 28.58 16.95
C THR A 851 20.50 29.94 16.73
N THR A 852 21.80 29.98 16.43
CA THR A 852 22.49 31.24 16.06
C THR A 852 21.95 31.82 14.76
N ALA A 853 21.73 31.00 13.73
CA ALA A 853 21.18 31.44 12.45
C ALA A 853 19.73 31.96 12.60
N ALA A 854 18.98 31.41 13.56
CA ALA A 854 17.65 31.88 13.92
C ALA A 854 17.64 33.07 14.89
N GLY A 855 18.80 33.67 15.21
CA GLY A 855 18.91 34.83 16.09
C GLY A 855 18.69 34.55 17.58
N MET A 856 18.73 33.28 18.00
CA MET A 856 18.43 32.88 19.37
C MET A 856 19.65 32.99 20.30
N VAL A 857 19.39 33.36 21.55
CA VAL A 857 20.40 33.49 22.60
C VAL A 857 20.34 32.28 23.55
N PRO A 858 21.44 31.57 23.83
CA PRO A 858 21.44 30.45 24.77
C PRO A 858 21.17 30.94 26.20
N LEU A 859 20.25 30.28 26.90
CA LEU A 859 20.01 30.50 28.32
C LEU A 859 20.88 29.56 29.16
N PRO A 860 21.41 30.03 30.31
CA PRO A 860 22.09 29.15 31.25
C PRO A 860 21.12 28.06 31.75
N VAL A 861 21.62 26.82 31.83
CA VAL A 861 20.87 25.66 32.29
C VAL A 861 20.36 25.92 33.72
N PRO A 862 19.09 25.62 34.07
CA PRO A 862 18.68 25.68 35.47
C PRO A 862 19.54 24.69 36.26
N LEU A 863 20.21 25.18 37.31
CA LEU A 863 20.76 24.31 38.35
C LEU A 863 19.58 23.53 38.95
N GLU A 864 19.40 22.27 38.56
CA GLU A 864 18.40 21.40 39.18
C GLU A 864 18.73 21.24 40.67
N SER A 865 17.82 21.78 41.50
CA SER A 865 17.52 21.44 42.89
C SER A 865 18.70 21.36 43.87
N VAL A 866 18.94 22.46 44.59
CA VAL A 866 19.26 22.37 46.03
C VAL A 866 18.09 21.63 46.70
N PRO A 867 18.34 20.59 47.51
CA PRO A 867 17.28 19.95 48.28
C PRO A 867 16.80 20.96 49.32
N HIS A 868 15.59 21.51 49.14
CA HIS A 868 14.93 22.21 50.23
C HIS A 868 14.14 21.18 51.04
N GLU A 869 14.65 20.93 52.24
CA GLU A 869 13.91 20.42 53.38
C GLU A 869 12.68 21.30 53.65
N SER A 870 11.47 20.74 53.54
CA SER A 870 10.39 20.74 54.55
C SER A 870 9.12 20.14 53.96
#